data_AF-A0A2A4MQT9-F1
#
_entry.id   AF-A0A2A4MQT9-F1
#
_cell.length_a   1.000
_cell.length_b   1.000
_cell.length_c   1.000
_cell.angle_alpha   90.00
_cell.angle_beta   90.00
_cell.angle_gamma   90.00
#
_symmetry.space_group_name_H-M   'P 1'
#
loop_
_entity.id
_entity.type
_entity.pdbx_description
1 polymer ?
#
loop_
_entity_poly.entity_id
_entity_poly.type
_entity_poly.pdbx_seq_one_letter_code
_entity_poly.pdbx_strand_id
1 'polypeptide(L)'
;MHKIYTLLCLTPLVLTLQIAHADTVKVLEWNISGNELSGNSTNQAEAGTIFTSEDADIIALQETSRGAADIANLLSDNYDQIAAVDGQEIWLRKGERFVVDSSGEWAGSCNGMSLRGASATISDLNSNSKLYLYSAHFCVPDTFGGSVDTLPDISNEDQQEHLCNIITDMEANASLGTVIVAADFNNINIPEGESLISFLQGTGTLNAGFCNASAISLIDIANIDVTHILGNGDASRYSDAATSRPNFGQHGYAVTSVELSDTQTPSEPPTTVGSDGRDSSATITGSFVIEGSDDTVSSVSDTDHVTITGNIIPEQDHVNRSGDLYVVLSYEGQLFYKDSVGGFIAWDGEAASLAVYAENINLDSNIIIDVISGQLLGLNGTLAIHYAYSVDGIIYYNITPASLQISASVTQASNDRSSALIFDGIDDRVTIPYNDNFPTEVFTASAWINLSAPARRAAIIARGEDDNSFNLSWQLYVSSAGNLEVMLEDSREVNYCYPLNDCVSQGSCTLADQMVADSSWHHVAVSRDSANTLRFYIDGQARSFCEGTGIPSSNNFQDMSIGATFGTIGPPPDGVEPPTWFFQGSIDDAAVFNTALSAEQILSLYNNGVDINQGDLVATWSFDTDTSQNIPDLSAMENHGYLGASPEVDSADPIRSNL
;
A
#
# COMPACT_ATOMS: atom_id res chain seq x y z
N MET A 1 38.55 -17.50 37.04
CA MET A 1 37.42 -16.61 36.72
C MET A 1 37.22 -16.66 35.22
N HIS A 2 36.22 -17.42 34.77
CA HIS A 2 35.75 -17.39 33.40
C HIS A 2 35.17 -16.00 33.12
N LYS A 3 35.65 -15.34 32.05
CA LYS A 3 34.85 -14.35 31.33
C LYS A 3 34.54 -15.00 30.00
N ILE A 4 33.29 -15.44 29.89
CA ILE A 4 32.59 -15.76 28.66
C ILE A 4 32.58 -14.45 27.85
N TYR A 5 33.18 -14.46 26.67
CA TYR A 5 32.96 -13.41 25.67
C TYR A 5 31.79 -13.89 24.82
N THR A 6 30.62 -13.31 25.06
CA THR A 6 29.45 -13.40 24.18
C THR A 6 29.83 -12.74 22.87
N LEU A 7 29.97 -13.52 21.79
CA LEU A 7 30.09 -13.01 20.44
C LEU A 7 28.68 -12.80 19.90
N LEU A 8 28.39 -11.60 19.38
CA LEU A 8 27.10 -11.26 18.79
C LEU A 8 26.77 -12.25 17.67
N CYS A 9 25.62 -12.89 17.80
CA CYS A 9 25.05 -13.87 16.90
C CYS A 9 24.32 -13.15 15.76
N LEU A 10 24.42 -13.66 14.53
CA LEU A 10 23.41 -13.42 13.51
C LEU A 10 22.07 -13.94 14.03
N THR A 11 21.01 -13.18 13.83
CA THR A 11 19.65 -13.64 14.13
C THR A 11 19.14 -14.52 12.98
N PRO A 12 18.76 -15.79 13.23
CA PRO A 12 18.01 -16.57 12.25
C PRO A 12 16.73 -15.83 11.84
N LEU A 13 16.27 -16.03 10.60
CA LEU A 13 15.08 -15.38 10.09
C LEU A 13 13.86 -16.29 10.30
N VAL A 14 12.85 -15.79 11.01
CA VAL A 14 11.60 -16.53 11.25
C VAL A 14 10.41 -15.76 10.67
N LEU A 15 9.78 -16.35 9.67
CA LEU A 15 8.52 -15.87 9.10
C LEU A 15 7.36 -16.63 9.76
N THR A 16 6.30 -15.91 10.13
CA THR A 16 5.06 -16.51 10.63
C THR A 16 3.95 -16.23 9.63
N LEU A 17 3.49 -17.27 8.93
CA LEU A 17 2.45 -17.19 7.91
C LEU A 17 1.09 -17.57 8.51
N GLN A 18 0.04 -16.77 8.31
CA GLN A 18 -1.33 -17.20 8.59
C GLN A 18 -1.88 -17.97 7.39
N ILE A 19 -2.35 -19.19 7.60
CA ILE A 19 -2.88 -20.05 6.53
C ILE A 19 -4.41 -20.22 6.64
N ALA A 20 -4.98 -19.80 7.77
CA ALA A 20 -6.41 -19.62 7.98
C ALA A 20 -6.61 -18.59 9.10
N HIS A 21 -7.85 -18.15 9.33
CA HIS A 21 -8.24 -17.06 10.26
C HIS A 21 -7.74 -17.20 11.73
N ALA A 22 -7.10 -18.32 12.11
CA ALA A 22 -6.48 -18.56 13.42
C ALA A 22 -5.18 -19.42 13.43
N ASP A 23 -4.75 -20.03 12.31
CA ASP A 23 -3.64 -20.99 12.29
C ASP A 23 -2.38 -20.43 11.61
N THR A 24 -1.21 -20.63 12.23
CA THR A 24 0.08 -20.06 11.79
C THR A 24 1.11 -21.13 11.46
N VAL A 25 1.94 -20.91 10.44
CA VAL A 25 3.12 -21.71 10.08
C VAL A 25 4.39 -20.91 10.32
N LYS A 26 5.34 -21.48 11.05
CA LYS A 26 6.66 -20.87 11.27
C LYS A 26 7.69 -21.43 10.30
N VAL A 27 8.33 -20.55 9.54
CA VAL A 27 9.40 -20.90 8.62
C VAL A 27 10.70 -20.29 9.12
N LEU A 28 11.72 -21.14 9.31
CA LEU A 28 13.08 -20.74 9.63
C LEU A 28 13.94 -20.84 8.37
N GLU A 29 14.51 -19.73 7.95
CA GLU A 29 15.59 -19.74 6.96
C GLU A 29 16.92 -19.45 7.63
N TRP A 30 17.93 -20.22 7.21
CA TRP A 30 19.29 -19.98 7.64
C TRP A 30 20.33 -20.48 6.64
N ASN A 31 21.12 -19.55 6.10
CA ASN A 31 22.33 -19.93 5.38
C ASN A 31 23.42 -20.30 6.41
N ILE A 32 23.77 -21.57 6.42
CA ILE A 32 24.85 -22.09 7.26
C ILE A 32 25.88 -22.79 6.39
N SER A 33 27.08 -22.22 6.34
CA SER A 33 28.21 -22.84 5.66
C SER A 33 28.47 -24.22 6.26
N GLY A 34 28.18 -25.26 5.48
CA GLY A 34 28.46 -26.64 5.86
C GLY A 34 29.94 -26.87 6.17
N ASN A 35 30.83 -26.05 5.60
CA ASN A 35 32.26 -26.06 5.93
C ASN A 35 32.54 -25.67 7.39
N GLU A 36 31.74 -24.77 7.95
CA GLU A 36 31.90 -24.26 9.31
C GLU A 36 31.28 -25.19 10.36
N LEU A 37 30.27 -25.96 9.96
CA LEU A 37 29.65 -26.99 10.81
C LEU A 37 30.42 -28.31 10.85
N SER A 38 31.01 -28.71 9.72
CA SER A 38 31.62 -30.03 9.53
C SER A 38 32.65 -30.35 10.62
N GLY A 39 32.32 -31.27 11.52
CA GLY A 39 33.19 -31.69 12.63
C GLY A 39 33.47 -30.62 13.71
N ASN A 40 32.77 -29.48 13.71
CA ASN A 40 32.93 -28.43 14.70
C ASN A 40 31.84 -28.49 15.78
N SER A 41 32.15 -29.12 16.91
CA SER A 41 31.18 -29.35 17.99
C SER A 41 30.63 -28.08 18.64
N THR A 42 31.37 -26.97 18.62
CA THR A 42 30.87 -25.68 19.14
C THR A 42 29.80 -25.11 18.22
N ASN A 43 30.06 -25.08 16.92
CA ASN A 43 29.09 -24.57 15.94
C ASN A 43 27.85 -25.47 15.86
N GLN A 44 28.03 -26.79 15.96
CA GLN A 44 26.93 -27.75 16.02
C GLN A 44 26.04 -27.54 17.27
N ALA A 45 26.62 -27.25 18.43
CA ALA A 45 25.86 -27.00 19.65
C ALA A 45 25.04 -25.70 19.57
N GLU A 46 25.59 -24.66 18.94
CA GLU A 46 24.88 -23.40 18.72
C GLU A 46 23.73 -23.59 17.71
N ALA A 47 23.99 -24.25 16.59
CA ALA A 47 22.99 -24.61 15.59
C ALA A 47 21.83 -25.42 16.21
N GLY A 48 22.15 -26.43 17.01
CA GLY A 48 21.14 -27.21 17.74
C GLY A 48 20.30 -26.37 18.71
N THR A 49 20.89 -25.35 19.34
CA THR A 49 20.17 -24.43 20.22
C THR A 49 19.19 -23.57 19.42
N ILE A 50 19.63 -23.04 18.28
CA ILE A 50 18.79 -22.24 17.36
C ILE A 50 17.59 -23.05 16.86
N PHE A 51 17.83 -24.24 16.32
CA PHE A 51 16.74 -25.10 15.81
C PHE A 51 15.72 -25.46 16.90
N THR A 52 16.15 -25.57 18.15
CA THR A 52 15.27 -25.84 19.28
C THR A 52 14.53 -24.59 19.75
N SER A 53 15.16 -23.41 19.75
CA SER A 53 14.56 -22.17 20.27
C SER A 53 13.52 -21.59 19.34
N GLU A 54 13.76 -21.63 18.03
CA GLU A 54 12.85 -21.04 17.04
C GLU A 54 11.57 -21.87 16.88
N ASP A 55 11.66 -23.18 17.13
CA ASP A 55 10.53 -24.10 17.10
C ASP A 55 9.73 -23.96 15.78
N ALA A 56 10.45 -24.01 14.65
CA ALA A 56 9.88 -23.83 13.32
C ALA A 56 9.14 -25.07 12.80
N ASP A 57 8.11 -24.86 11.98
CA ASP A 57 7.43 -25.92 11.25
C ASP A 57 8.22 -26.38 10.03
N ILE A 58 8.88 -25.43 9.36
CA ILE A 58 9.68 -25.63 8.14
C ILE A 58 11.04 -24.99 8.36
N ILE A 59 12.12 -25.68 7.99
CA ILE A 59 13.49 -25.14 7.99
C ILE A 59 14.05 -25.24 6.58
N ALA A 60 14.47 -24.12 6.01
CA ALA A 60 15.20 -24.05 4.76
C ALA A 60 16.66 -23.66 5.04
N LEU A 61 17.59 -24.49 4.55
CA LEU A 61 19.03 -24.29 4.73
C LEU A 61 19.74 -24.21 3.39
N GLN A 62 20.76 -23.37 3.34
CA GLN A 62 21.63 -23.20 2.17
C GLN A 62 23.10 -23.45 2.53
N GLU A 63 23.91 -23.79 1.52
CA GLU A 63 25.36 -24.05 1.62
C GLU A 63 25.78 -25.22 2.54
N THR A 64 24.89 -26.19 2.76
CA THR A 64 25.10 -27.27 3.74
C THR A 64 26.09 -28.34 3.33
N SER A 65 26.50 -28.40 2.05
CA SER A 65 27.16 -29.55 1.40
C SER A 65 28.19 -30.31 2.24
N ARG A 66 29.11 -29.63 2.94
CA ARG A 66 30.16 -30.29 3.75
C ARG A 66 29.74 -30.64 5.19
N GLY A 67 28.65 -30.05 5.68
CA GLY A 67 28.10 -30.21 7.02
C GLY A 67 26.79 -31.00 7.07
N ALA A 68 26.26 -31.43 5.92
CA ALA A 68 24.95 -32.08 5.80
C ALA A 68 24.76 -33.26 6.77
N ALA A 69 25.78 -34.09 6.99
CA ALA A 69 25.70 -35.20 7.94
C ALA A 69 25.56 -34.73 9.41
N ASP A 70 26.25 -33.65 9.77
CA ASP A 70 26.16 -33.06 11.11
C ASP A 70 24.81 -32.37 11.32
N ILE A 71 24.29 -31.68 10.30
CA ILE A 71 22.95 -31.08 10.29
C ILE A 71 21.88 -32.15 10.46
N ALA A 72 21.98 -33.25 9.70
CA ALA A 72 21.06 -34.37 9.81
C ALA A 72 21.06 -34.96 11.23
N ASN A 73 22.23 -35.06 11.88
CA ASN A 73 22.30 -35.51 13.27
C ASN A 73 21.62 -34.54 14.25
N LEU A 74 21.62 -33.23 13.97
CA LEU A 74 20.96 -32.23 14.81
C LEU A 74 19.44 -32.20 14.64
N LEU A 75 18.94 -32.40 13.41
CA LEU A 75 17.53 -32.21 13.07
C LEU A 75 16.71 -33.50 13.04
N SER A 76 17.32 -34.65 12.74
CA SER A 76 16.60 -35.90 12.44
C SER A 76 15.74 -36.46 13.58
N ASP A 77 15.94 -36.03 14.82
CA ASP A 77 15.05 -36.41 15.92
C ASP A 77 13.65 -35.78 15.77
N ASN A 78 13.57 -34.53 15.29
CA ASN A 78 12.35 -33.72 15.28
C ASN A 78 11.87 -33.34 13.87
N TYR A 79 12.70 -33.48 12.85
CA TYR A 79 12.41 -33.07 11.48
C TYR A 79 12.73 -34.19 10.49
N ASP A 80 12.00 -34.23 9.39
CA ASP A 80 12.28 -35.06 8.22
C ASP A 80 12.88 -34.17 7.11
N GLN A 81 13.98 -34.61 6.49
CA GLN A 81 14.52 -33.96 5.31
C GLN A 81 13.65 -34.34 4.12
N ILE A 82 12.91 -33.39 3.56
CA ILE A 82 11.95 -33.65 2.48
C ILE A 82 12.52 -33.35 1.10
N ALA A 83 13.49 -32.44 1.00
CA ALA A 83 14.24 -32.17 -0.23
C ALA A 83 15.69 -31.77 0.11
N ALA A 84 16.65 -32.23 -0.70
CA ALA A 84 18.06 -31.88 -0.56
C ALA A 84 18.81 -32.01 -1.89
N VAL A 85 19.44 -30.92 -2.35
CA VAL A 85 20.24 -30.90 -3.57
C VAL A 85 21.34 -29.85 -3.48
N ASP A 86 22.57 -30.20 -3.82
CA ASP A 86 23.72 -29.28 -3.93
C ASP A 86 23.91 -28.29 -2.76
N GLY A 87 23.62 -28.75 -1.53
CA GLY A 87 23.74 -27.94 -0.32
C GLY A 87 22.51 -27.09 0.02
N GLN A 88 21.42 -27.23 -0.73
CA GLN A 88 20.11 -26.67 -0.45
C GLN A 88 19.24 -27.75 0.19
N GLU A 89 18.66 -27.47 1.34
CA GLU A 89 17.87 -28.45 2.09
C GLU A 89 16.56 -27.85 2.59
N ILE A 90 15.51 -28.66 2.57
CA ILE A 90 14.21 -28.35 3.17
C ILE A 90 13.88 -29.45 4.18
N TRP A 91 13.68 -29.04 5.42
CA TRP A 91 13.34 -29.89 6.55
C TRP A 91 11.95 -29.54 7.07
N LEU A 92 11.16 -30.57 7.33
CA LEU A 92 9.78 -30.45 7.78
C LEU A 92 9.63 -31.06 9.17
N ARG A 93 8.96 -30.34 10.08
CA ARG A 93 8.69 -30.82 11.43
C ARG A 93 7.90 -32.13 11.38
N LYS A 94 8.35 -33.12 12.14
CA LYS A 94 7.62 -34.37 12.34
C LYS A 94 6.30 -34.09 13.05
N GLY A 95 5.19 -34.59 12.49
CA GLY A 95 3.88 -34.44 13.10
C GLY A 95 2.76 -34.85 12.15
N GLU A 96 1.52 -34.67 12.59
CA GLU A 96 0.31 -34.96 11.80
C GLU A 96 -0.19 -33.74 11.01
N ARG A 97 0.54 -32.61 11.07
CA ARG A 97 0.10 -31.35 10.45
C ARG A 97 0.32 -31.33 8.94
N PHE A 98 1.46 -31.80 8.45
CA PHE A 98 1.82 -31.65 7.05
C PHE A 98 1.91 -32.99 6.34
N VAL A 99 1.43 -33.03 5.10
CA VAL A 99 1.64 -34.13 4.16
C VAL A 99 2.57 -33.66 3.06
N VAL A 100 3.64 -34.41 2.81
CA VAL A 100 4.52 -34.15 1.66
C VAL A 100 3.85 -34.71 0.42
N ASP A 101 3.39 -33.84 -0.47
CA ASP A 101 2.75 -34.23 -1.73
C ASP A 101 3.80 -34.61 -2.77
N SER A 102 4.87 -33.82 -2.86
CA SER A 102 6.01 -34.09 -3.72
C SER A 102 7.27 -33.39 -3.22
N SER A 103 8.41 -33.98 -3.54
CA SER A 103 9.71 -33.33 -3.42
C SER A 103 10.46 -33.42 -4.73
N GLY A 104 11.34 -32.46 -4.95
CA GLY A 104 12.06 -32.34 -6.20
C GLY A 104 13.26 -31.42 -6.10
N GLU A 105 13.82 -31.19 -7.26
CA GLU A 105 14.91 -30.27 -7.51
C GLU A 105 14.56 -29.51 -8.79
N TRP A 106 14.98 -28.27 -8.87
CA TRP A 106 14.88 -27.49 -10.09
C TRP A 106 16.30 -27.21 -10.61
N ALA A 107 16.43 -27.21 -11.93
CA ALA A 107 17.72 -27.06 -12.59
C ALA A 107 17.93 -25.59 -12.96
N GLY A 108 19.11 -25.08 -12.62
CA GLY A 108 19.63 -23.81 -13.07
C GLY A 108 21.02 -23.98 -13.67
N SER A 109 21.45 -22.99 -14.43
CA SER A 109 22.83 -22.91 -14.89
C SER A 109 23.39 -21.53 -14.57
N CYS A 110 24.66 -21.51 -14.19
CA CYS A 110 25.40 -20.31 -13.88
C CYS A 110 26.79 -20.39 -14.49
N ASN A 111 27.08 -19.60 -15.51
CA ASN A 111 28.38 -19.58 -16.18
C ASN A 111 28.89 -20.98 -16.58
N GLY A 112 27.96 -21.84 -17.04
CA GLY A 112 28.22 -23.22 -17.44
C GLY A 112 28.34 -24.24 -16.30
N MET A 113 28.17 -23.81 -15.04
CA MET A 113 27.99 -24.68 -13.88
C MET A 113 26.51 -25.01 -13.69
N SER A 114 26.21 -26.22 -13.22
CA SER A 114 24.86 -26.58 -12.78
C SER A 114 24.65 -26.02 -11.37
N LEU A 115 23.68 -25.13 -11.19
CA LEU A 115 23.16 -24.77 -9.88
C LEU A 115 21.79 -25.44 -9.74
N ARG A 116 21.53 -26.09 -8.62
CA ARG A 116 20.26 -26.76 -8.39
C ARG A 116 19.70 -26.27 -7.07
N GLY A 117 18.41 -26.01 -7.03
CA GLY A 117 17.72 -25.70 -5.78
C GLY A 117 16.74 -26.81 -5.42
N ALA A 118 16.46 -26.91 -4.12
CA ALA A 118 15.52 -27.88 -3.59
C ALA A 118 14.11 -27.32 -3.70
N SER A 119 13.14 -28.18 -4.02
CA SER A 119 11.73 -27.82 -4.02
C SER A 119 10.87 -28.88 -3.34
N ALA A 120 9.79 -28.45 -2.71
CA ALA A 120 8.79 -29.37 -2.17
C ALA A 120 7.39 -28.77 -2.21
N THR A 121 6.39 -29.62 -2.40
CA THR A 121 4.98 -29.28 -2.21
C THR A 121 4.48 -30.03 -1.00
N ILE A 122 3.91 -29.30 -0.06
CA ILE A 122 3.32 -29.87 1.15
C ILE A 122 1.88 -29.36 1.31
N SER A 123 1.00 -30.22 1.80
CA SER A 123 -0.35 -29.86 2.21
C SER A 123 -0.40 -29.69 3.73
N ASP A 124 -0.85 -28.54 4.21
CA ASP A 124 -1.17 -28.32 5.63
C ASP A 124 -2.58 -28.85 5.91
N LEU A 125 -2.66 -29.94 6.67
CA LEU A 125 -3.92 -30.61 7.00
C LEU A 125 -4.81 -29.79 7.94
N ASN A 126 -4.24 -28.81 8.66
CA ASN A 126 -5.03 -27.95 9.56
C ASN A 126 -5.80 -26.88 8.78
N SER A 127 -5.19 -26.33 7.73
CA SER A 127 -5.76 -25.26 6.90
C SER A 127 -6.25 -25.74 5.53
N ASN A 128 -6.00 -27.00 5.17
CA ASN A 128 -6.24 -27.58 3.85
C ASN A 128 -5.59 -26.79 2.70
N SER A 129 -4.51 -26.07 2.99
CA SER A 129 -3.79 -25.25 2.02
C SER A 129 -2.51 -25.92 1.55
N LYS A 130 -2.10 -25.62 0.32
CA LYS A 130 -0.84 -26.08 -0.25
C LYS A 130 0.24 -25.05 -0.08
N LEU A 131 1.43 -25.50 0.28
CA LEU A 131 2.65 -24.73 0.38
C LEU A 131 3.66 -25.26 -0.64
N TYR A 132 4.16 -24.36 -1.48
CA TYR A 132 5.15 -24.63 -2.51
C TYR A 132 6.47 -24.01 -2.11
N LEU A 133 7.40 -24.85 -1.67
CA LEU A 133 8.66 -24.45 -1.05
C LEU A 133 9.79 -24.50 -2.07
N TYR A 134 10.61 -23.45 -2.10
CA TYR A 134 11.80 -23.34 -2.92
C TYR A 134 12.99 -22.91 -2.05
N SER A 135 14.03 -23.73 -1.96
CA SER A 135 15.32 -23.35 -1.37
C SER A 135 16.33 -23.14 -2.51
N ALA A 136 16.72 -21.89 -2.72
CA ALA A 136 17.50 -21.46 -3.87
C ALA A 136 18.86 -20.90 -3.47
N HIS A 137 19.86 -21.20 -4.30
CA HIS A 137 21.15 -20.53 -4.28
C HIS A 137 21.39 -19.88 -5.63
N PHE A 138 21.42 -18.55 -5.64
CA PHE A 138 21.58 -17.78 -6.85
C PHE A 138 23.04 -17.67 -7.28
N CYS A 139 23.24 -17.31 -8.54
CA CYS A 139 24.56 -17.08 -9.11
C CYS A 139 25.36 -16.08 -8.29
N VAL A 140 26.67 -16.28 -8.20
CA VAL A 140 27.57 -15.20 -7.77
C VAL A 140 28.05 -14.50 -9.05
N PRO A 141 27.95 -13.16 -9.17
CA PRO A 141 28.37 -12.46 -10.38
C PRO A 141 29.82 -12.77 -10.76
N ASP A 142 30.12 -12.82 -12.07
CA ASP A 142 31.40 -13.26 -12.66
C ASP A 142 32.67 -12.57 -12.13
N THR A 143 32.50 -11.39 -11.51
CA THR A 143 33.58 -10.66 -10.82
C THR A 143 34.32 -11.45 -9.72
N PHE A 144 33.77 -12.58 -9.25
CA PHE A 144 34.45 -13.47 -8.31
C PHE A 144 35.57 -14.33 -8.93
N GLY A 145 35.44 -14.66 -10.23
CA GLY A 145 36.22 -15.69 -10.93
C GLY A 145 37.48 -15.21 -11.66
N GLY A 146 37.95 -13.98 -11.46
CA GLY A 146 39.28 -13.54 -11.92
C GLY A 146 39.54 -13.54 -13.44
N SER A 147 38.57 -13.89 -14.27
CA SER A 147 38.65 -13.78 -15.73
C SER A 147 37.25 -13.58 -16.32
N VAL A 148 37.10 -12.49 -17.09
CA VAL A 148 35.89 -11.97 -17.79
C VAL A 148 34.95 -11.26 -16.80
N ASP A 149 34.67 -9.96 -16.83
CA ASP A 149 34.44 -9.00 -17.92
C ASP A 149 35.27 -7.70 -17.71
N THR A 150 35.64 -7.00 -18.78
CA THR A 150 36.49 -5.77 -18.74
C THR A 150 35.72 -4.49 -19.04
N LEU A 151 34.40 -4.53 -19.01
CA LEU A 151 33.53 -3.36 -19.11
C LEU A 151 33.11 -2.90 -17.69
N PRO A 152 33.04 -1.58 -17.42
CA PRO A 152 32.69 -1.06 -16.09
C PRO A 152 31.19 -1.11 -15.79
N ASP A 153 30.38 -1.68 -16.69
CA ASP A 153 28.95 -1.94 -16.50
C ASP A 153 28.79 -3.39 -16.05
N ILE A 154 28.82 -3.58 -14.74
CA ILE A 154 28.93 -4.87 -14.05
C ILE A 154 27.52 -5.46 -13.89
N SER A 155 27.07 -6.35 -14.79
CA SER A 155 25.69 -6.87 -14.77
C SER A 155 25.49 -8.01 -13.76
N ASN A 156 24.38 -7.95 -13.02
CA ASN A 156 23.79 -9.03 -12.21
C ASN A 156 22.92 -9.98 -13.07
N GLU A 157 23.16 -9.99 -14.38
CA GLU A 157 22.39 -10.67 -15.42
C GLU A 157 22.21 -12.17 -15.13
N ASP A 158 23.27 -12.86 -14.69
CA ASP A 158 23.21 -14.28 -14.37
C ASP A 158 22.27 -14.59 -13.19
N GLN A 159 22.19 -13.71 -12.19
CA GLN A 159 21.24 -13.86 -11.08
C GLN A 159 19.80 -13.60 -11.54
N GLN A 160 19.61 -12.57 -12.39
CA GLN A 160 18.31 -12.24 -12.96
C GLN A 160 17.80 -13.39 -13.85
N GLU A 161 18.62 -13.91 -14.76
CA GLU A 161 18.28 -15.05 -15.62
C GLU A 161 17.95 -16.30 -14.80
N HIS A 162 18.73 -16.58 -13.75
CA HIS A 162 18.51 -17.73 -12.90
C HIS A 162 17.18 -17.62 -12.11
N LEU A 163 16.83 -16.44 -11.61
CA LEU A 163 15.52 -16.21 -10.98
C LEU A 163 14.38 -16.31 -12.01
N CYS A 164 14.54 -15.73 -13.21
CA CYS A 164 13.53 -15.80 -14.28
C CYS A 164 13.14 -17.24 -14.62
N ASN A 165 14.10 -18.17 -14.57
CA ASN A 165 13.83 -19.59 -14.85
C ASN A 165 12.86 -20.26 -13.87
N ILE A 166 12.81 -19.78 -12.62
CA ILE A 166 11.92 -20.33 -11.59
C ILE A 166 10.65 -19.49 -11.37
N ILE A 167 10.64 -18.22 -11.78
CA ILE A 167 9.49 -17.33 -11.64
C ILE A 167 8.24 -17.91 -12.30
N THR A 168 8.31 -18.48 -13.49
CA THR A 168 7.13 -19.06 -14.14
C THR A 168 6.54 -20.24 -13.37
N ASP A 169 7.38 -21.07 -12.75
CA ASP A 169 6.92 -22.19 -11.93
C ASP A 169 6.34 -21.69 -10.60
N MET A 170 6.95 -20.66 -10.01
CA MET A 170 6.42 -19.97 -8.85
C MET A 170 5.07 -19.31 -9.15
N GLU A 171 4.90 -18.61 -10.29
CA GLU A 171 3.63 -18.01 -10.71
C GLU A 171 2.55 -19.09 -10.91
N ALA A 172 2.90 -20.19 -11.56
CA ALA A 172 1.97 -21.31 -11.75
C ALA A 172 1.54 -21.92 -10.41
N ASN A 173 2.46 -22.09 -9.47
CA ASN A 173 2.15 -22.66 -8.16
C ASN A 173 1.50 -21.67 -7.19
N ALA A 174 1.76 -20.37 -7.35
CA ALA A 174 1.10 -19.31 -6.59
C ALA A 174 -0.40 -19.22 -6.92
N SER A 175 -0.82 -19.67 -8.11
CA SER A 175 -2.24 -19.87 -8.43
C SER A 175 -2.88 -21.05 -7.69
N LEU A 176 -2.08 -21.97 -7.12
CA LEU A 176 -2.55 -23.23 -6.52
C LEU A 176 -2.37 -23.30 -5.00
N GLY A 177 -1.70 -22.32 -4.39
CA GLY A 177 -1.41 -22.25 -2.97
C GLY A 177 -0.32 -21.23 -2.64
N THR A 178 0.16 -21.23 -1.40
CA THR A 178 1.19 -20.28 -0.97
C THR A 178 2.57 -20.72 -1.46
N VAL A 179 3.27 -19.84 -2.17
CA VAL A 179 4.67 -20.06 -2.55
C VAL A 179 5.58 -19.46 -1.49
N ILE A 180 6.57 -20.24 -1.04
CA ILE A 180 7.63 -19.82 -0.14
C ILE A 180 8.96 -19.99 -0.85
N VAL A 181 9.73 -18.90 -0.96
CA VAL A 181 11.10 -18.94 -1.45
C VAL A 181 12.04 -18.54 -0.32
N ALA A 182 13.02 -19.39 -0.05
CA ALA A 182 14.12 -19.15 0.86
C ALA A 182 15.40 -19.11 0.02
N ALA A 183 16.02 -17.95 -0.08
CA ALA A 183 17.19 -17.78 -0.91
C ALA A 183 18.18 -16.74 -0.40
N ASP A 184 19.43 -16.94 -0.83
CA ASP A 184 20.51 -15.99 -0.66
C ASP A 184 20.57 -15.02 -1.84
N PHE A 185 19.92 -13.86 -1.67
CA PHE A 185 19.90 -12.76 -2.62
C PHE A 185 21.11 -11.85 -2.38
N ASN A 186 22.18 -12.07 -3.15
CA ASN A 186 23.35 -11.19 -3.14
C ASN A 186 23.07 -9.92 -3.97
N ASN A 187 22.72 -8.80 -3.33
CA ASN A 187 22.52 -7.50 -4.01
C ASN A 187 23.84 -6.79 -4.38
N ILE A 188 24.78 -7.51 -4.98
CA ILE A 188 26.09 -6.96 -5.33
C ILE A 188 26.03 -6.36 -6.74
N ASN A 189 26.39 -5.08 -6.87
CA ASN A 189 26.46 -4.32 -8.15
C ASN A 189 25.13 -4.19 -8.91
N ILE A 190 24.01 -4.04 -8.20
CA ILE A 190 22.74 -3.73 -8.86
C ILE A 190 22.74 -2.24 -9.29
N PRO A 191 22.41 -1.90 -10.56
CA PRO A 191 22.25 -0.51 -11.00
C PRO A 191 21.27 0.27 -10.13
N GLU A 192 21.48 1.59 -10.01
CA GLU A 192 20.59 2.47 -9.25
C GLU A 192 19.16 2.40 -9.83
N GLY A 193 18.19 1.93 -9.02
CA GLY A 193 16.79 1.71 -9.43
C GLY A 193 16.43 0.27 -9.80
N GLU A 194 17.41 -0.62 -9.97
CA GLU A 194 17.19 -2.06 -10.07
C GLU A 194 17.32 -2.70 -8.67
N SER A 195 16.53 -3.74 -8.39
CA SER A 195 16.65 -4.55 -7.18
C SER A 195 15.83 -5.81 -7.36
N LEU A 196 16.47 -6.97 -7.19
CA LEU A 196 15.80 -8.26 -7.35
C LEU A 196 14.66 -8.45 -6.34
N ILE A 197 14.90 -7.98 -5.11
CA ILE A 197 13.91 -7.96 -4.04
C ILE A 197 12.79 -6.98 -4.39
N SER A 198 13.11 -5.77 -4.86
CA SER A 198 12.10 -4.76 -5.22
C SER A 198 11.27 -5.17 -6.44
N PHE A 199 11.87 -5.87 -7.40
CA PHE A 199 11.14 -6.46 -8.53
C PHE A 199 10.15 -7.52 -8.07
N LEU A 200 10.57 -8.45 -7.21
CA LEU A 200 9.65 -9.44 -6.65
C LEU A 200 8.55 -8.79 -5.78
N GLN A 201 8.84 -7.65 -5.15
CA GLN A 201 7.87 -6.81 -4.45
C GLN A 201 6.92 -6.02 -5.36
N GLY A 202 7.11 -6.05 -6.68
CA GLY A 202 6.37 -5.19 -7.61
C GLY A 202 6.69 -3.69 -7.49
N THR A 203 7.76 -3.32 -6.76
CA THR A 203 8.17 -1.93 -6.51
C THR A 203 9.42 -1.51 -7.29
N GLY A 204 10.04 -2.44 -8.03
CA GLY A 204 11.24 -2.19 -8.84
C GLY A 204 11.20 -2.94 -10.17
N THR A 205 12.22 -2.72 -11.00
CA THR A 205 12.34 -3.34 -12.32
C THR A 205 13.60 -4.22 -12.42
N LEU A 206 13.56 -5.26 -13.24
CA LEU A 206 14.74 -5.95 -13.77
C LEU A 206 15.09 -5.41 -15.16
N ASN A 207 16.31 -5.68 -15.63
CA ASN A 207 16.74 -5.26 -16.95
C ASN A 207 15.82 -5.85 -18.04
N ALA A 208 15.32 -4.98 -18.93
CA ALA A 208 14.41 -5.35 -19.99
C ALA A 208 15.10 -6.23 -21.03
N GLY A 209 14.98 -7.55 -20.86
CA GLY A 209 15.56 -8.55 -21.76
C GLY A 209 15.38 -10.00 -21.31
N PHE A 210 15.23 -10.25 -20.01
CA PHE A 210 15.30 -11.62 -19.45
C PHE A 210 13.99 -12.13 -18.83
N CYS A 211 13.18 -11.24 -18.26
CA CYS A 211 11.93 -11.59 -17.59
C CYS A 211 10.74 -10.87 -18.25
N ASN A 212 9.72 -11.63 -18.64
CA ASN A 212 8.36 -11.11 -18.90
C ASN A 212 7.47 -11.56 -17.74
N ALA A 213 7.81 -11.19 -16.50
CA ALA A 213 6.94 -11.49 -15.37
C ALA A 213 5.71 -10.58 -15.42
N SER A 214 4.52 -11.15 -15.28
CA SER A 214 3.27 -10.39 -15.33
C SER A 214 2.46 -10.46 -14.04
N ALA A 215 2.88 -11.25 -13.03
CA ALA A 215 1.96 -11.58 -11.94
C ALA A 215 2.55 -11.77 -10.53
N ILE A 216 3.87 -11.71 -10.27
CA ILE A 216 4.35 -11.86 -8.87
C ILE A 216 4.30 -10.53 -8.13
N SER A 217 3.58 -10.50 -7.00
CA SER A 217 3.64 -9.47 -5.96
C SER A 217 3.89 -10.14 -4.61
N LEU A 218 5.11 -10.07 -4.08
CA LEU A 218 5.43 -10.56 -2.73
C LEU A 218 4.79 -9.66 -1.66
N ILE A 219 4.25 -10.25 -0.59
CA ILE A 219 3.53 -9.49 0.46
C ILE A 219 4.17 -9.53 1.85
N ASP A 220 4.79 -10.65 2.26
CA ASP A 220 5.49 -10.77 3.54
C ASP A 220 6.97 -11.03 3.31
N ILE A 221 7.79 -9.99 3.39
CA ILE A 221 9.24 -10.10 3.23
C ILE A 221 9.91 -9.77 4.55
N ALA A 222 10.79 -10.68 4.96
CA ALA A 222 11.70 -10.41 6.06
C ALA A 222 13.13 -10.27 5.50
N ASN A 223 13.61 -9.02 5.43
CA ASN A 223 14.94 -8.66 4.92
C ASN A 223 15.96 -8.57 6.06
N ILE A 224 17.17 -9.12 5.88
CA ILE A 224 18.30 -8.92 6.81
C ILE A 224 19.56 -8.46 6.06
N ASP A 225 20.23 -7.42 6.60
CA ASP A 225 21.58 -7.01 6.21
C ASP A 225 22.63 -7.80 7.02
N VAL A 226 23.39 -8.66 6.35
CA VAL A 226 24.24 -9.67 6.98
C VAL A 226 25.69 -9.21 6.96
N THR A 227 26.08 -8.39 7.94
CA THR A 227 27.49 -7.96 8.08
C THR A 227 28.40 -8.96 8.81
N HIS A 228 27.90 -10.10 9.29
CA HIS A 228 28.65 -10.98 10.20
C HIS A 228 28.33 -12.48 10.06
N ILE A 229 28.98 -13.22 9.16
CA ILE A 229 28.91 -14.69 9.11
C ILE A 229 29.77 -15.33 10.22
N LEU A 230 29.29 -16.41 10.84
CA LEU A 230 29.92 -17.11 11.97
C LEU A 230 31.17 -17.91 11.57
N GLY A 231 32.38 -17.46 11.92
CA GLY A 231 33.57 -18.31 11.80
C GLY A 231 34.73 -17.94 12.74
N ASN A 232 35.00 -18.77 13.75
CA ASN A 232 36.21 -18.69 14.60
C ASN A 232 37.38 -19.53 14.01
N GLY A 233 37.60 -19.45 12.70
CA GLY A 233 38.63 -20.18 11.96
C GLY A 233 39.49 -19.24 11.13
N ASP A 234 40.49 -18.63 11.78
CA ASP A 234 41.40 -17.61 11.23
C ASP A 234 40.70 -16.44 10.52
N ALA A 235 40.11 -15.57 11.36
CA ALA A 235 39.50 -14.31 10.96
C ALA A 235 40.39 -13.47 10.01
N SER A 236 41.71 -13.63 10.05
CA SER A 236 42.62 -12.93 9.14
C SER A 236 42.41 -13.29 7.67
N ARG A 237 42.08 -14.54 7.32
CA ARG A 237 41.87 -14.92 5.91
C ARG A 237 40.59 -14.36 5.30
N TYR A 238 39.54 -14.26 6.10
CA TYR A 238 38.26 -13.70 5.66
C TYR A 238 38.30 -12.17 5.69
N SER A 239 38.91 -11.58 6.72
CA SER A 239 39.14 -10.13 6.78
C SER A 239 40.14 -9.65 5.73
N ASP A 240 41.16 -10.43 5.37
CA ASP A 240 42.13 -10.08 4.31
C ASP A 240 41.49 -10.20 2.91
N ALA A 241 40.55 -11.14 2.72
CA ALA A 241 39.72 -11.21 1.50
C ALA A 241 38.74 -10.04 1.41
N ALA A 242 38.08 -9.67 2.52
CA ALA A 242 37.13 -8.55 2.59
C ALA A 242 37.81 -7.17 2.55
N THR A 243 39.01 -7.01 3.10
CA THR A 243 39.77 -5.74 3.04
C THR A 243 40.51 -5.55 1.73
N SER A 244 40.81 -6.62 0.98
CA SER A 244 41.39 -6.53 -0.37
C SER A 244 40.32 -6.43 -1.47
N ARG A 245 39.04 -6.69 -1.15
CA ARG A 245 37.89 -6.60 -2.05
C ARG A 245 36.69 -6.01 -1.31
N PRO A 246 36.46 -4.70 -1.34
CA PRO A 246 35.38 -4.03 -0.58
C PRO A 246 33.96 -4.43 -1.01
N ASN A 247 33.80 -5.27 -2.04
CA ASN A 247 32.50 -5.82 -2.48
C ASN A 247 32.28 -7.27 -2.01
N PHE A 248 33.05 -7.74 -1.01
CA PHE A 248 32.95 -9.10 -0.48
C PHE A 248 31.92 -9.15 0.65
N GLY A 249 30.72 -9.65 0.35
CA GLY A 249 29.77 -10.19 1.33
C GLY A 249 28.69 -9.24 1.86
N GLN A 250 27.64 -9.01 1.07
CA GLN A 250 26.29 -8.70 1.56
C GLN A 250 25.37 -9.80 1.03
N HIS A 251 25.36 -10.93 1.73
CA HIS A 251 24.40 -12.01 1.48
C HIS A 251 23.09 -11.54 2.11
N GLY A 252 22.11 -11.11 1.32
CA GLY A 252 20.79 -10.74 1.82
C GLY A 252 19.92 -11.99 1.86
N TYR A 253 19.44 -12.41 3.03
CA TYR A 253 18.46 -13.50 3.12
C TYR A 253 17.06 -12.93 2.98
N ALA A 254 16.21 -13.62 2.23
CA ALA A 254 14.78 -13.35 2.21
C ALA A 254 13.98 -14.65 2.20
N VAL A 255 13.15 -14.82 3.24
CA VAL A 255 11.96 -15.68 3.18
C VAL A 255 10.81 -14.81 2.76
N THR A 256 10.07 -15.27 1.77
CA THR A 256 8.86 -14.57 1.32
C THR A 256 7.70 -15.51 1.09
N SER A 257 6.48 -15.05 1.39
CA SER A 257 5.23 -15.64 0.87
C SER A 257 4.61 -14.76 -0.22
N VAL A 258 4.05 -15.43 -1.22
CA VAL A 258 3.23 -14.82 -2.26
C VAL A 258 1.75 -15.03 -1.89
N GLU A 259 0.96 -13.95 -1.75
CA GLU A 259 -0.50 -14.03 -1.95
C GLU A 259 -0.78 -13.62 -3.39
N LEU A 260 -1.58 -14.42 -4.10
CA LEU A 260 -2.17 -13.96 -5.36
C LEU A 260 -3.68 -14.19 -5.39
N SER A 261 -4.30 -13.26 -6.10
CA SER A 261 -5.70 -13.17 -6.46
C SER A 261 -6.34 -14.52 -6.78
N ASP A 262 -7.29 -14.86 -5.92
CA ASP A 262 -8.32 -15.90 -6.00
C ASP A 262 -8.51 -16.55 -7.39
N THR A 263 -7.80 -17.65 -7.68
CA THR A 263 -8.11 -18.53 -8.83
C THR A 263 -7.72 -20.02 -8.65
N GLN A 264 -8.70 -20.80 -8.18
CA GLN A 264 -9.01 -22.22 -8.50
C GLN A 264 -8.14 -23.39 -7.97
N THR A 265 -8.77 -24.16 -7.08
CA THR A 265 -8.44 -25.50 -6.54
C THR A 265 -8.84 -26.68 -7.45
N PRO A 266 -8.23 -27.89 -7.33
CA PRO A 266 -8.81 -29.12 -7.90
C PRO A 266 -9.72 -29.89 -6.90
N SER A 267 -11.00 -29.97 -7.28
CA SER A 267 -12.13 -30.79 -6.80
C SER A 267 -12.52 -30.72 -5.32
N GLU A 268 -13.32 -29.69 -5.00
CA GLU A 268 -14.05 -29.53 -3.74
C GLU A 268 -15.28 -30.44 -3.61
N PRO A 269 -15.77 -30.67 -2.37
CA PRO A 269 -17.16 -31.07 -2.12
C PRO A 269 -18.15 -30.13 -2.83
N PRO A 270 -19.39 -30.58 -3.12
CA PRO A 270 -20.34 -29.80 -3.92
C PRO A 270 -20.53 -28.41 -3.30
N THR A 271 -20.27 -27.37 -4.09
CA THR A 271 -20.40 -25.98 -3.63
C THR A 271 -21.87 -25.58 -3.43
N THR A 272 -22.82 -26.36 -3.98
CA THR A 272 -24.26 -26.12 -3.92
C THR A 272 -24.97 -27.16 -3.06
N VAL A 273 -25.85 -26.70 -2.17
CA VAL A 273 -26.64 -27.53 -1.24
C VAL A 273 -28.11 -27.15 -1.27
N GLY A 274 -28.97 -28.13 -0.96
CA GLY A 274 -30.36 -27.88 -0.64
C GLY A 274 -30.53 -27.43 0.81
N SER A 275 -31.57 -26.66 1.09
CA SER A 275 -31.96 -26.26 2.45
C SER A 275 -32.38 -27.44 3.34
N ASP A 276 -32.50 -28.64 2.78
CA ASP A 276 -32.65 -29.91 3.49
C ASP A 276 -31.30 -30.52 3.95
N GLY A 277 -30.18 -29.85 3.66
CA GLY A 277 -28.82 -30.23 4.03
C GLY A 277 -28.20 -31.28 3.11
N ARG A 278 -28.81 -31.55 1.95
CA ARG A 278 -28.25 -32.49 0.97
C ARG A 278 -27.46 -31.77 -0.10
N ASP A 279 -26.40 -32.43 -0.54
CA ASP A 279 -25.61 -32.04 -1.71
C ASP A 279 -26.50 -31.95 -2.95
N SER A 280 -26.26 -30.93 -3.77
CA SER A 280 -26.98 -30.72 -5.03
C SER A 280 -26.03 -30.79 -6.22
N SER A 281 -26.54 -31.29 -7.35
CA SER A 281 -25.84 -31.28 -8.63
C SER A 281 -26.01 -29.97 -9.41
N ALA A 282 -26.82 -29.03 -8.90
CA ALA A 282 -27.04 -27.75 -9.54
C ALA A 282 -25.76 -26.91 -9.56
N THR A 283 -25.56 -26.15 -10.62
CA THR A 283 -24.46 -25.19 -10.72
C THR A 283 -25.01 -23.78 -10.60
N ILE A 284 -24.55 -23.04 -9.61
CA ILE A 284 -24.98 -21.67 -9.34
C ILE A 284 -23.74 -20.79 -9.30
N THR A 285 -23.65 -19.83 -10.21
CA THR A 285 -22.49 -18.93 -10.32
C THR A 285 -22.93 -17.47 -10.44
N GLY A 286 -22.04 -16.56 -10.02
CA GLY A 286 -22.15 -15.13 -10.32
C GLY A 286 -21.15 -14.72 -11.40
N SER A 287 -21.48 -13.67 -12.13
CA SER A 287 -20.62 -13.05 -13.14
C SER A 287 -20.71 -11.54 -13.01
N PHE A 288 -19.55 -10.90 -12.93
CA PHE A 288 -19.39 -9.45 -12.88
C PHE A 288 -18.60 -9.04 -14.11
N VAL A 289 -19.13 -8.12 -14.90
CA VAL A 289 -18.51 -7.68 -16.15
C VAL A 289 -18.58 -6.16 -16.20
N ILE A 290 -17.48 -5.51 -16.57
CA ILE A 290 -17.46 -4.06 -16.86
C ILE A 290 -18.11 -3.87 -18.24
N GLU A 291 -19.07 -2.95 -18.36
CA GLU A 291 -19.78 -2.68 -19.61
C GLU A 291 -18.79 -2.37 -20.74
N GLY A 292 -18.84 -3.16 -21.82
CA GLY A 292 -17.91 -3.06 -22.95
C GLY A 292 -16.72 -4.03 -22.90
N SER A 293 -16.57 -4.78 -21.80
CA SER A 293 -15.67 -5.94 -21.70
C SER A 293 -16.43 -7.25 -21.94
N ASP A 294 -15.75 -8.25 -22.48
CA ASP A 294 -16.24 -9.63 -22.55
C ASP A 294 -15.73 -10.50 -21.38
N ASP A 295 -14.82 -9.95 -20.56
CA ASP A 295 -14.17 -10.68 -19.47
C ASP A 295 -14.85 -10.46 -18.11
N THR A 296 -14.91 -11.52 -17.31
CA THR A 296 -15.39 -11.46 -15.93
C THR A 296 -14.31 -10.91 -15.00
N VAL A 297 -14.72 -10.06 -14.06
CA VAL A 297 -13.83 -9.43 -13.08
C VAL A 297 -14.21 -9.86 -11.66
N SER A 298 -13.23 -9.90 -10.76
CA SER A 298 -13.44 -10.12 -9.31
C SER A 298 -13.28 -8.83 -8.50
N SER A 299 -12.79 -7.76 -9.13
CA SER A 299 -12.71 -6.43 -8.56
C SER A 299 -13.11 -5.37 -9.58
N VAL A 300 -13.71 -4.28 -9.09
CA VAL A 300 -14.11 -3.11 -9.88
C VAL A 300 -13.90 -1.85 -9.06
N SER A 301 -13.82 -0.72 -9.74
CA SER A 301 -14.02 0.56 -9.09
C SER A 301 -15.51 0.86 -8.91
N ASP A 302 -15.88 1.62 -7.88
CA ASP A 302 -17.25 2.08 -7.66
C ASP A 302 -17.80 2.95 -8.83
N THR A 303 -16.89 3.57 -9.60
CA THR A 303 -17.20 4.34 -10.81
C THR A 303 -17.32 3.49 -12.08
N ASP A 304 -16.93 2.21 -12.07
CA ASP A 304 -17.11 1.35 -13.24
C ASP A 304 -18.59 1.10 -13.49
N HIS A 305 -19.00 1.14 -14.76
CA HIS A 305 -20.31 0.65 -15.15
C HIS A 305 -20.24 -0.87 -15.20
N VAL A 306 -20.93 -1.54 -14.28
CA VAL A 306 -20.88 -2.99 -14.16
C VAL A 306 -22.23 -3.62 -14.50
N THR A 307 -22.17 -4.79 -15.10
CA THR A 307 -23.29 -5.71 -15.23
C THR A 307 -23.04 -6.90 -14.31
N ILE A 308 -23.90 -7.06 -13.31
CA ILE A 308 -23.87 -8.16 -12.35
C ILE A 308 -24.99 -9.12 -12.68
N THR A 309 -24.61 -10.37 -12.97
CA THR A 309 -25.55 -11.43 -13.33
C THR A 309 -25.30 -12.71 -12.52
N GLY A 310 -26.37 -13.45 -12.26
CA GLY A 310 -26.32 -14.82 -11.77
C GLY A 310 -26.63 -15.80 -12.89
N ASN A 311 -26.00 -16.97 -12.86
CA ASN A 311 -26.33 -18.09 -13.73
C ASN A 311 -26.69 -19.31 -12.89
N ILE A 312 -27.87 -19.87 -13.13
CA ILE A 312 -28.35 -21.09 -12.48
C ILE A 312 -28.56 -22.17 -13.53
N ILE A 313 -27.86 -23.29 -13.36
CA ILE A 313 -28.12 -24.56 -14.03
C ILE A 313 -28.76 -25.47 -12.98
N PRO A 314 -30.09 -25.63 -12.98
CA PRO A 314 -30.79 -26.51 -12.04
C PRO A 314 -30.36 -27.96 -12.20
N GLU A 315 -30.66 -28.80 -11.20
CA GLU A 315 -30.49 -30.24 -11.35
C GLU A 315 -31.28 -30.76 -12.54
N GLN A 316 -30.78 -31.81 -13.19
CA GLN A 316 -31.36 -32.29 -14.46
C GLN A 316 -32.84 -32.68 -14.33
N ASP A 317 -33.26 -33.19 -13.18
CA ASP A 317 -34.64 -33.55 -12.86
C ASP A 317 -35.49 -32.36 -12.36
N HIS A 318 -34.88 -31.20 -12.13
CA HIS A 318 -35.56 -29.93 -11.85
C HIS A 318 -35.91 -29.14 -13.12
N VAL A 319 -35.22 -29.39 -14.24
CA VAL A 319 -35.46 -28.69 -15.51
C VAL A 319 -36.90 -28.94 -16.02
N ASN A 320 -37.58 -27.86 -16.44
CA ASN A 320 -38.99 -27.78 -16.83
C ASN A 320 -40.00 -28.01 -15.69
N ARG A 321 -39.57 -27.87 -14.43
CA ARG A 321 -40.48 -27.80 -13.27
C ARG A 321 -40.75 -26.35 -12.89
N SER A 322 -41.83 -26.15 -12.13
CA SER A 322 -42.12 -24.85 -11.51
C SER A 322 -41.22 -24.64 -10.30
N GLY A 323 -40.64 -23.46 -10.18
CA GLY A 323 -39.79 -23.07 -9.06
C GLY A 323 -39.74 -21.56 -8.85
N ASP A 324 -39.09 -21.15 -7.76
CA ASP A 324 -38.88 -19.73 -7.45
C ASP A 324 -37.40 -19.36 -7.50
N LEU A 325 -37.09 -18.09 -7.69
CA LEU A 325 -35.72 -17.54 -7.66
C LEU A 325 -35.54 -16.58 -6.49
N TYR A 326 -34.34 -16.57 -5.93
CA TYR A 326 -33.94 -15.68 -4.83
C TYR A 326 -32.57 -15.07 -5.12
N VAL A 327 -32.40 -13.81 -4.71
CA VAL A 327 -31.09 -13.12 -4.72
C VAL A 327 -30.94 -12.42 -3.37
N VAL A 328 -29.82 -12.70 -2.70
CA VAL A 328 -29.46 -12.07 -1.42
C VAL A 328 -28.09 -11.43 -1.53
N LEU A 329 -27.98 -10.17 -1.12
CA LEU A 329 -26.74 -9.43 -1.00
C LEU A 329 -26.29 -9.37 0.46
N SER A 330 -24.98 -9.40 0.68
CA SER A 330 -24.33 -9.03 1.92
C SER A 330 -23.30 -7.95 1.62
N TYR A 331 -23.40 -6.82 2.32
CA TYR A 331 -22.44 -5.72 2.22
C TYR A 331 -22.25 -5.09 3.60
N GLU A 332 -21.00 -4.93 4.04
CA GLU A 332 -20.64 -4.43 5.37
C GLU A 332 -21.37 -5.13 6.54
N GLY A 333 -21.64 -6.44 6.38
CA GLY A 333 -22.34 -7.24 7.38
C GLY A 333 -23.86 -7.03 7.45
N GLN A 334 -24.44 -6.22 6.56
CA GLN A 334 -25.89 -6.08 6.38
C GLN A 334 -26.38 -6.99 5.25
N LEU A 335 -27.56 -7.57 5.42
CA LEU A 335 -28.19 -8.46 4.44
C LEU A 335 -29.34 -7.75 3.71
N PHE A 336 -29.48 -8.01 2.42
CA PHE A 336 -30.57 -7.50 1.59
C PHE A 336 -31.09 -8.61 0.68
N TYR A 337 -32.39 -8.67 0.41
CA TYR A 337 -32.91 -9.52 -0.67
C TYR A 337 -33.41 -8.66 -1.84
N LYS A 338 -33.35 -9.21 -3.05
CA LYS A 338 -33.96 -8.60 -4.23
C LYS A 338 -35.44 -8.98 -4.32
N ASP A 339 -36.33 -7.99 -4.38
CA ASP A 339 -37.76 -8.22 -4.51
C ASP A 339 -38.21 -8.38 -5.98
N SER A 340 -39.49 -8.75 -6.17
CA SER A 340 -40.08 -8.97 -7.50
C SER A 340 -40.17 -7.74 -8.41
N VAL A 341 -39.94 -6.52 -7.89
CA VAL A 341 -39.89 -5.29 -8.70
C VAL A 341 -38.46 -4.80 -8.94
N GLY A 342 -37.47 -5.55 -8.44
CA GLY A 342 -36.04 -5.31 -8.66
C GLY A 342 -35.35 -4.46 -7.59
N GLY A 343 -36.04 -4.09 -6.51
CA GLY A 343 -35.47 -3.34 -5.39
C GLY A 343 -34.74 -4.24 -4.39
N PHE A 344 -33.75 -3.68 -3.69
CA PHE A 344 -33.06 -4.35 -2.59
C PHE A 344 -33.62 -3.91 -1.24
N ILE A 345 -34.12 -4.87 -0.46
CA ILE A 345 -34.77 -4.64 0.82
C ILE A 345 -33.93 -5.27 1.92
N ALA A 346 -33.66 -4.51 3.00
CA ALA A 346 -32.94 -5.02 4.16
C ALA A 346 -33.62 -6.27 4.73
N TRP A 347 -32.82 -7.29 5.02
CA TRP A 347 -33.26 -8.59 5.47
C TRP A 347 -32.68 -8.90 6.86
N ASP A 348 -33.47 -9.52 7.71
CA ASP A 348 -33.08 -9.91 9.07
C ASP A 348 -32.34 -11.25 9.13
N GLY A 349 -32.17 -11.93 7.98
CA GLY A 349 -31.52 -13.23 7.88
C GLY A 349 -32.45 -14.42 8.18
N GLU A 350 -33.72 -14.18 8.50
CA GLU A 350 -34.68 -15.23 8.81
C GLU A 350 -35.36 -15.77 7.54
N ALA A 351 -35.37 -17.08 7.33
CA ALA A 351 -35.97 -17.69 6.13
C ALA A 351 -37.47 -17.37 5.94
N ALA A 352 -38.17 -17.07 7.04
CA ALA A 352 -39.60 -16.73 7.02
C ALA A 352 -39.90 -15.33 6.43
N SER A 353 -38.91 -14.43 6.42
CA SER A 353 -39.04 -13.06 5.92
C SER A 353 -38.41 -12.86 4.54
N LEU A 354 -37.71 -13.87 4.01
CA LEU A 354 -37.08 -13.85 2.71
C LEU A 354 -38.14 -13.85 1.60
N ALA A 355 -38.16 -12.80 0.77
CA ALA A 355 -39.07 -12.71 -0.36
C ALA A 355 -38.46 -13.31 -1.63
N VAL A 356 -39.33 -13.77 -2.53
CA VAL A 356 -38.98 -14.29 -3.86
C VAL A 356 -38.70 -13.14 -4.84
N TYR A 357 -37.63 -13.28 -5.62
CA TYR A 357 -37.34 -12.40 -6.74
C TYR A 357 -38.24 -12.73 -7.94
N ALA A 358 -38.41 -14.02 -8.26
CA ALA A 358 -39.34 -14.48 -9.28
C ALA A 358 -40.09 -15.72 -8.78
N GLU A 359 -41.42 -15.70 -8.85
CA GLU A 359 -42.27 -16.76 -8.31
C GLU A 359 -42.88 -17.62 -9.43
N ASN A 360 -42.95 -18.94 -9.21
CA ASN A 360 -43.58 -19.92 -10.10
C ASN A 360 -43.09 -19.86 -11.56
N ILE A 361 -41.79 -19.70 -11.75
CA ILE A 361 -41.17 -19.72 -13.08
C ILE A 361 -40.99 -21.15 -13.58
N ASN A 362 -40.94 -21.33 -14.91
CA ASN A 362 -40.43 -22.57 -15.49
C ASN A 362 -38.91 -22.55 -15.37
N LEU A 363 -38.33 -23.56 -14.70
CA LEU A 363 -36.89 -23.68 -14.57
C LEU A 363 -36.28 -24.21 -15.88
N ASP A 364 -35.74 -23.31 -16.68
CA ASP A 364 -35.00 -23.67 -17.90
C ASP A 364 -33.65 -24.32 -17.57
N SER A 365 -33.02 -24.97 -18.55
CA SER A 365 -31.73 -25.65 -18.36
C SER A 365 -30.56 -24.69 -18.07
N ASN A 366 -30.76 -23.39 -18.26
CA ASN A 366 -29.82 -22.33 -17.91
C ASN A 366 -30.61 -21.03 -17.70
N ILE A 367 -30.55 -20.47 -16.50
CA ILE A 367 -31.34 -19.32 -16.08
C ILE A 367 -30.38 -18.18 -15.75
N ILE A 368 -30.52 -17.06 -16.44
CA ILE A 368 -29.75 -15.84 -16.18
C ILE A 368 -30.59 -14.90 -15.33
N ILE A 369 -29.98 -14.39 -14.25
CA ILE A 369 -30.59 -13.45 -13.32
C ILE A 369 -29.85 -12.13 -13.43
N ASP A 370 -30.55 -11.07 -13.83
CA ASP A 370 -29.99 -9.72 -13.82
C ASP A 370 -30.07 -9.16 -12.39
N VAL A 371 -28.94 -8.76 -11.81
CA VAL A 371 -28.87 -8.23 -10.44
C VAL A 371 -28.78 -6.71 -10.46
N ILE A 372 -27.71 -6.17 -11.04
CA ILE A 372 -27.42 -4.74 -11.14
C ILE A 372 -26.84 -4.47 -12.54
N SER A 373 -27.24 -3.37 -13.16
CA SER A 373 -26.55 -2.78 -14.32
C SER A 373 -26.42 -1.28 -14.05
N GLY A 374 -25.18 -0.79 -14.03
CA GLY A 374 -24.84 0.59 -13.69
C GLY A 374 -23.65 0.70 -12.75
N GLN A 375 -23.44 1.89 -12.18
CA GLN A 375 -22.33 2.17 -11.27
C GLN A 375 -22.66 1.81 -9.82
N LEU A 376 -21.64 1.51 -9.03
CA LEU A 376 -21.73 1.16 -7.61
C LEU A 376 -21.24 2.29 -6.70
N LEU A 377 -21.48 3.54 -7.11
CA LEU A 377 -20.91 4.76 -6.53
C LEU A 377 -21.01 4.81 -5.00
N GLY A 378 -19.88 5.11 -4.36
CA GLY A 378 -19.78 5.28 -2.91
C GLY A 378 -19.72 3.97 -2.11
N LEU A 379 -19.72 2.81 -2.77
CA LEU A 379 -19.45 1.53 -2.12
C LEU A 379 -17.94 1.26 -2.04
N ASN A 380 -17.50 0.64 -0.94
CA ASN A 380 -16.12 0.23 -0.71
C ASN A 380 -16.08 -1.10 0.07
N GLY A 381 -15.24 -2.04 -0.37
CA GLY A 381 -15.12 -3.37 0.20
C GLY A 381 -15.93 -4.42 -0.57
N THR A 382 -16.26 -5.52 0.10
CA THR A 382 -16.77 -6.71 -0.58
C THR A 382 -18.29 -6.73 -0.67
N LEU A 383 -18.83 -6.79 -1.89
CA LEU A 383 -20.23 -7.14 -2.16
C LEU A 383 -20.34 -8.65 -2.38
N ALA A 384 -20.99 -9.36 -1.46
CA ALA A 384 -21.25 -10.79 -1.58
C ALA A 384 -22.69 -11.06 -2.02
N ILE A 385 -22.89 -11.97 -2.98
CA ILE A 385 -24.18 -12.24 -3.62
C ILE A 385 -24.46 -13.74 -3.62
N HIS A 386 -25.57 -14.13 -2.98
CA HIS A 386 -26.13 -15.46 -3.10
C HIS A 386 -27.25 -15.49 -4.14
N TYR A 387 -27.19 -16.48 -5.01
CA TYR A 387 -28.25 -16.85 -5.93
C TYR A 387 -28.85 -18.17 -5.47
N ALA A 388 -30.16 -18.32 -5.58
CA ALA A 388 -30.82 -19.56 -5.25
C ALA A 388 -32.06 -19.80 -6.10
N TYR A 389 -32.45 -21.06 -6.23
CA TYR A 389 -33.74 -21.45 -6.76
C TYR A 389 -34.43 -22.44 -5.83
N SER A 390 -35.76 -22.57 -5.91
CA SER A 390 -36.50 -23.57 -5.15
C SER A 390 -37.29 -24.53 -6.02
N VAL A 391 -37.40 -25.78 -5.56
CA VAL A 391 -38.32 -26.80 -6.10
C VAL A 391 -38.91 -27.55 -4.92
N ASP A 392 -40.23 -27.76 -4.94
CA ASP A 392 -40.98 -28.47 -3.88
C ASP A 392 -40.72 -27.95 -2.44
N GLY A 393 -40.40 -26.67 -2.30
CA GLY A 393 -40.12 -26.03 -1.00
C GLY A 393 -38.70 -26.26 -0.46
N ILE A 394 -37.78 -26.83 -1.24
CA ILE A 394 -36.35 -26.89 -0.93
C ILE A 394 -35.65 -25.79 -1.71
N ILE A 395 -34.82 -24.98 -1.03
CA ILE A 395 -34.02 -23.91 -1.65
C ILE A 395 -32.61 -24.44 -1.91
N TYR A 396 -32.14 -24.34 -3.14
CA TYR A 396 -30.82 -24.76 -3.58
C TYR A 396 -29.95 -23.53 -3.81
N TYR A 397 -28.81 -23.47 -3.13
CA TYR A 397 -27.92 -22.29 -3.12
C TYR A 397 -26.46 -22.69 -2.99
N ASN A 398 -25.56 -21.81 -3.45
CA ASN A 398 -24.12 -21.99 -3.27
C ASN A 398 -23.72 -21.59 -1.84
N ILE A 399 -22.96 -22.44 -1.15
CA ILE A 399 -22.48 -22.21 0.23
C ILE A 399 -21.64 -20.93 0.26
N THR A 400 -20.77 -20.77 -0.74
CA THR A 400 -19.94 -19.57 -0.92
C THR A 400 -20.66 -18.59 -1.85
N PRO A 401 -20.93 -17.34 -1.42
CA PRO A 401 -21.49 -16.33 -2.32
C PRO A 401 -20.52 -15.99 -3.44
N ALA A 402 -21.04 -15.48 -4.56
CA ALA A 402 -20.21 -14.77 -5.51
C ALA A 402 -19.79 -13.43 -4.90
N SER A 403 -18.50 -13.10 -4.91
CA SER A 403 -17.95 -11.89 -4.31
C SER A 403 -17.42 -10.94 -5.39
N LEU A 404 -17.64 -9.65 -5.19
CA LEU A 404 -17.06 -8.57 -5.96
C LEU A 404 -16.35 -7.63 -5.00
N GLN A 405 -15.05 -7.44 -5.17
CA GLN A 405 -14.32 -6.38 -4.47
C GLN A 405 -14.60 -5.06 -5.15
N ILE A 406 -15.13 -4.10 -4.39
CA ILE A 406 -15.37 -2.75 -4.87
C ILE A 406 -14.31 -1.89 -4.20
N SER A 407 -13.39 -1.37 -5.00
CA SER A 407 -12.55 -0.28 -4.55
C SER A 407 -13.33 1.00 -4.80
N ALA A 408 -13.61 1.76 -3.74
CA ALA A 408 -13.90 3.17 -3.97
C ALA A 408 -12.77 3.70 -4.86
N SER A 409 -13.11 4.36 -5.96
CA SER A 409 -12.16 5.14 -6.74
C SER A 409 -11.46 6.04 -5.75
N VAL A 410 -10.25 5.69 -5.30
CA VAL A 410 -9.40 6.61 -4.57
C VAL A 410 -8.85 7.52 -5.65
N THR A 411 -9.68 8.48 -6.02
CA THR A 411 -9.23 9.73 -6.54
C THR A 411 -8.41 10.34 -5.39
N GLN A 412 -7.14 9.94 -5.28
CA GLN A 412 -6.11 10.72 -4.61
C GLN A 412 -5.59 11.68 -5.67
N ALA A 413 -5.28 12.91 -5.28
CA ALA A 413 -4.36 13.72 -6.07
C ALA A 413 -3.08 12.87 -6.24
N SER A 414 -2.58 12.70 -7.46
CA SER A 414 -1.48 11.79 -7.73
C SER A 414 -0.32 12.03 -6.75
N ASN A 415 0.12 11.01 -6.00
CA ASN A 415 1.42 11.04 -5.32
C ASN A 415 2.61 11.02 -6.31
N ASP A 416 2.34 11.18 -7.61
CA ASP A 416 3.36 11.47 -8.59
C ASP A 416 3.76 12.92 -8.36
N ARG A 417 4.74 13.16 -7.48
CA ARG A 417 5.38 14.47 -7.25
C ARG A 417 6.14 14.88 -8.51
N SER A 418 5.39 15.11 -9.58
CA SER A 418 5.93 15.23 -10.93
C SER A 418 6.29 16.68 -11.21
N SER A 419 5.55 17.64 -10.63
CA SER A 419 5.86 19.06 -10.73
C SER A 419 5.21 19.93 -9.65
N ALA A 420 5.91 20.98 -9.23
CA ALA A 420 5.38 22.04 -8.35
C ALA A 420 5.28 23.39 -9.07
N LEU A 421 4.56 24.35 -8.47
CA LEU A 421 4.59 25.74 -8.91
C LEU A 421 5.74 26.50 -8.23
N ILE A 422 6.54 27.21 -9.03
CA ILE A 422 7.58 28.14 -8.60
C ILE A 422 7.04 29.56 -8.67
N PHE A 423 7.14 30.26 -7.55
CA PHE A 423 6.76 31.65 -7.36
C PHE A 423 8.01 32.52 -7.21
N ASP A 424 8.05 33.66 -7.88
CA ASP A 424 9.21 34.54 -7.94
C ASP A 424 9.33 35.55 -6.79
N GLY A 425 8.28 35.70 -5.99
CA GLY A 425 8.20 36.63 -4.86
C GLY A 425 7.84 38.08 -5.23
N ILE A 426 7.39 38.34 -6.46
CA ILE A 426 7.07 39.68 -6.97
C ILE A 426 5.57 39.86 -7.18
N ASP A 427 4.96 39.05 -8.05
CA ASP A 427 3.54 39.16 -8.41
C ASP A 427 2.84 37.82 -8.67
N ASP A 428 3.59 36.71 -8.68
CA ASP A 428 3.10 35.34 -8.86
C ASP A 428 2.11 34.90 -7.78
N ARG A 429 0.98 34.33 -8.20
CA ARG A 429 0.00 33.66 -7.33
C ARG A 429 -0.87 32.67 -8.10
N VAL A 430 -1.60 31.84 -7.39
CA VAL A 430 -2.83 31.20 -7.90
C VAL A 430 -4.01 31.92 -7.29
N THR A 431 -5.00 32.27 -8.11
CA THR A 431 -6.26 32.87 -7.67
C THR A 431 -7.38 31.83 -7.75
N ILE A 432 -8.10 31.64 -6.65
CA ILE A 432 -9.23 30.72 -6.52
C ILE A 432 -10.49 31.58 -6.26
N PRO A 433 -11.43 31.66 -7.21
CA PRO A 433 -12.65 32.43 -7.06
C PRO A 433 -13.40 32.08 -5.77
N TYR A 434 -13.97 33.10 -5.13
CA TYR A 434 -14.75 32.93 -3.91
C TYR A 434 -15.84 31.85 -4.04
N ASN A 435 -15.93 31.02 -3.01
CA ASN A 435 -17.03 30.08 -2.77
C ASN A 435 -17.46 30.14 -1.29
N ASP A 436 -18.76 29.95 -1.04
CA ASP A 436 -19.35 29.99 0.31
C ASP A 436 -19.02 28.73 1.13
N ASN A 437 -18.54 27.67 0.49
CA ASN A 437 -18.04 26.44 1.13
C ASN A 437 -16.66 26.59 1.80
N PHE A 438 -15.91 27.67 1.51
CA PHE A 438 -14.58 27.85 2.08
C PHE A 438 -14.65 28.07 3.60
N PRO A 439 -13.93 27.26 4.39
CA PRO A 439 -14.07 27.27 5.83
C PRO A 439 -13.37 28.48 6.45
N THR A 440 -13.95 29.03 7.52
CA THR A 440 -13.38 30.17 8.26
C THR A 440 -13.06 29.82 9.72
N GLU A 441 -14.03 29.25 10.44
CA GLU A 441 -13.90 28.97 11.87
C GLU A 441 -13.22 27.62 12.14
N VAL A 442 -13.66 26.54 11.50
CA VAL A 442 -13.08 25.20 11.67
C VAL A 442 -12.48 24.80 10.33
N PHE A 443 -11.18 24.53 10.33
CA PHE A 443 -10.48 24.21 9.09
C PHE A 443 -9.19 23.43 9.35
N THR A 444 -8.71 22.77 8.30
CA THR A 444 -7.30 22.43 8.12
C THR A 444 -6.84 23.00 6.79
N ALA A 445 -5.66 23.60 6.75
CA ALA A 445 -4.97 23.96 5.51
C ALA A 445 -3.58 23.32 5.48
N SER A 446 -3.17 22.80 4.33
CA SER A 446 -1.86 22.14 4.14
C SER A 446 -1.26 22.45 2.77
N ALA A 447 0.06 22.30 2.67
CA ALA A 447 0.79 22.31 1.42
C ALA A 447 2.20 21.70 1.63
N TRP A 448 2.79 21.20 0.56
CA TRP A 448 4.24 21.06 0.47
C TRP A 448 4.86 22.40 0.08
N ILE A 449 5.95 22.78 0.74
CA ILE A 449 6.66 24.04 0.47
C ILE A 449 8.17 23.83 0.41
N ASN A 450 8.85 24.63 -0.42
CA ASN A 450 10.31 24.77 -0.40
C ASN A 450 10.69 26.23 -0.63
N LEU A 451 11.32 26.83 0.39
CA LEU A 451 11.78 28.21 0.32
C LEU A 451 12.98 28.44 1.24
N SER A 452 13.77 29.45 0.92
CA SER A 452 14.71 30.06 1.87
C SER A 452 14.01 31.12 2.73
N ALA A 453 14.55 31.44 3.90
CA ALA A 453 14.02 32.48 4.78
C ALA A 453 13.69 33.78 4.00
N PRO A 454 12.41 34.18 3.94
CA PRO A 454 11.99 35.31 3.13
C PRO A 454 12.43 36.65 3.73
N ALA A 455 12.62 37.67 2.89
CA ALA A 455 12.97 39.01 3.36
C ALA A 455 11.85 39.69 4.17
N ARG A 456 10.61 39.24 3.98
CA ARG A 456 9.39 39.64 4.70
C ARG A 456 8.56 38.38 4.98
N ARG A 457 7.23 38.50 5.07
CA ARG A 457 6.32 37.34 5.12
C ARG A 457 6.11 36.79 3.72
N ALA A 458 5.93 35.48 3.61
CA ALA A 458 5.60 34.76 2.38
C ALA A 458 4.35 33.93 2.61
N ALA A 459 3.25 34.25 1.94
CA ALA A 459 1.96 33.57 2.08
C ALA A 459 1.97 32.25 1.33
N ILE A 460 1.50 31.19 1.98
CA ILE A 460 1.37 29.85 1.38
C ILE A 460 -0.03 29.73 0.79
N ILE A 461 -1.05 29.83 1.64
CA ILE A 461 -2.46 29.82 1.27
C ILE A 461 -3.22 30.77 2.19
N ALA A 462 -4.11 31.58 1.62
CA ALA A 462 -4.75 32.66 2.33
C ALA A 462 -6.19 32.90 1.90
N ARG A 463 -7.05 33.08 2.91
CA ARG A 463 -8.34 33.75 2.79
C ARG A 463 -8.16 35.19 3.29
N GLY A 464 -7.64 36.03 2.38
CA GLY A 464 -7.16 37.39 2.63
C GLY A 464 -8.23 38.39 3.05
N GLU A 465 -7.87 39.66 3.25
CA GLU A 465 -8.81 40.74 3.59
C GLU A 465 -9.76 41.03 2.41
N ASP A 466 -11.06 41.18 2.68
CA ASP A 466 -12.09 41.52 1.68
C ASP A 466 -12.24 43.03 1.49
N ASP A 467 -12.21 43.44 0.22
CA ASP A 467 -12.57 44.72 -0.40
C ASP A 467 -13.65 45.54 0.33
N ASN A 468 -14.66 44.87 0.88
CA ASN A 468 -15.88 45.49 1.37
C ASN A 468 -16.07 45.46 2.89
N SER A 469 -15.18 44.82 3.65
CA SER A 469 -15.50 44.50 5.04
C SER A 469 -14.41 44.72 6.09
N PHE A 470 -13.18 45.10 5.73
CA PHE A 470 -12.03 45.14 6.67
C PHE A 470 -11.78 43.80 7.37
N ASN A 471 -12.41 42.72 6.92
CA ASN A 471 -12.38 41.45 7.62
C ASN A 471 -11.48 40.46 6.87
N LEU A 472 -10.34 40.15 7.45
CA LEU A 472 -9.53 39.01 7.13
C LEU A 472 -10.11 37.76 7.81
N SER A 473 -9.96 36.60 7.17
CA SER A 473 -10.34 35.33 7.81
C SER A 473 -9.10 34.66 8.39
N TRP A 474 -8.26 34.08 7.53
CA TRP A 474 -7.03 33.44 7.97
C TRP A 474 -6.00 33.42 6.84
N GLN A 475 -4.72 33.44 7.21
CA GLN A 475 -3.60 33.39 6.27
C GLN A 475 -2.51 32.49 6.83
N LEU A 476 -2.14 31.42 6.13
CA LEU A 476 -0.99 30.57 6.45
C LEU A 476 0.23 31.11 5.73
N TYR A 477 1.31 31.40 6.46
CA TYR A 477 2.50 32.05 5.91
C TYR A 477 3.78 31.62 6.61
N VAL A 478 4.90 31.96 6.00
CA VAL A 478 6.25 31.86 6.59
C VAL A 478 6.73 33.26 6.95
N SER A 479 7.15 33.48 8.19
CA SER A 479 7.67 34.77 8.63
C SER A 479 9.10 35.03 8.12
N SER A 480 9.58 36.27 8.27
CA SER A 480 10.95 36.61 7.86
C SER A 480 12.04 35.90 8.67
N ALA A 481 11.67 35.28 9.80
CA ALA A 481 12.56 34.41 10.57
C ALA A 481 12.60 32.97 10.02
N GLY A 482 11.76 32.64 9.03
CA GLY A 482 11.66 31.31 8.43
C GLY A 482 10.68 30.36 9.12
N ASN A 483 9.85 30.86 10.04
CA ASN A 483 8.93 30.04 10.82
C ASN A 483 7.53 29.97 10.20
N LEU A 484 6.88 28.81 10.32
CA LEU A 484 5.47 28.62 9.97
C LEU A 484 4.55 29.36 10.95
N GLU A 485 3.64 30.18 10.42
CA GLU A 485 2.71 31.00 11.20
C GLU A 485 1.34 31.11 10.53
N VAL A 486 0.31 31.41 11.34
CA VAL A 486 -1.04 31.75 10.88
C VAL A 486 -1.46 33.08 11.43
N MET A 487 -1.98 33.97 10.57
CA MET A 487 -2.67 35.17 10.98
C MET A 487 -4.17 34.94 10.90
N LEU A 488 -4.89 35.20 12.00
CA LEU A 488 -6.34 35.22 12.06
C LEU A 488 -6.78 36.65 12.39
N GLU A 489 -7.88 37.10 11.83
CA GLU A 489 -8.54 38.30 12.33
C GLU A 489 -9.84 37.91 13.02
N ASP A 490 -9.97 38.32 14.28
CA ASP A 490 -11.16 37.97 15.03
C ASP A 490 -12.35 38.86 14.67
N SER A 491 -13.54 38.46 15.12
CA SER A 491 -14.79 39.23 14.95
C SER A 491 -14.79 40.67 15.50
N ARG A 492 -13.69 41.16 16.07
CA ARG A 492 -13.50 42.55 16.53
C ARG A 492 -12.55 43.34 15.62
N GLU A 493 -12.25 42.83 14.43
CA GLU A 493 -11.37 43.47 13.43
C GLU A 493 -9.94 43.65 13.98
N VAL A 494 -9.45 42.65 14.74
CA VAL A 494 -8.10 42.65 15.30
C VAL A 494 -7.30 41.45 14.79
N ASN A 495 -6.12 41.72 14.24
CA ASN A 495 -5.21 40.72 13.70
C ASN A 495 -4.34 40.07 14.79
N TYR A 496 -4.37 38.74 14.83
CA TYR A 496 -3.65 37.87 15.76
C TYR A 496 -2.75 36.92 14.98
N CYS A 497 -1.48 36.85 15.36
CA CYS A 497 -0.48 36.06 14.64
C CYS A 497 0.01 34.92 15.54
N TYR A 498 -0.12 33.69 15.08
CA TYR A 498 0.20 32.48 15.83
C TYR A 498 1.34 31.71 15.16
N PRO A 499 2.21 31.02 15.92
CA PRO A 499 2.16 30.92 17.38
C PRO A 499 3.06 31.95 18.10
N LEU A 500 3.83 32.75 17.35
CA LEU A 500 4.84 33.67 17.89
C LEU A 500 4.31 35.05 18.35
N ASN A 501 3.05 35.40 18.04
CA ASN A 501 2.38 36.63 18.49
C ASN A 501 3.12 37.94 18.15
N ASP A 502 3.70 38.04 16.95
CA ASP A 502 4.32 39.26 16.42
C ASP A 502 3.32 40.39 16.12
N CYS A 503 2.02 40.13 16.29
CA CYS A 503 0.90 41.06 16.11
C CYS A 503 0.28 41.40 17.49
N VAL A 504 -1.05 41.43 17.61
CA VAL A 504 -1.69 41.53 18.94
C VAL A 504 -1.62 40.16 19.62
N SER A 505 -1.27 40.12 20.90
CA SER A 505 -1.26 38.87 21.66
C SER A 505 -2.69 38.48 22.07
N GLN A 506 -3.08 37.25 21.76
CA GLN A 506 -4.28 36.59 22.27
C GLN A 506 -4.04 35.10 22.40
N GLY A 507 -4.76 34.45 23.31
CA GLY A 507 -4.62 33.01 23.54
C GLY A 507 -3.33 32.65 24.28
N SER A 508 -3.07 31.35 24.38
CA SER A 508 -1.87 30.80 25.00
C SER A 508 -1.28 29.73 24.10
N CYS A 509 0.02 29.83 23.82
CA CYS A 509 0.71 28.90 22.93
C CYS A 509 1.75 28.06 23.66
N THR A 510 1.84 26.79 23.28
CA THR A 510 2.98 25.92 23.59
C THR A 510 3.80 25.77 22.32
N LEU A 511 5.06 26.21 22.37
CA LEU A 511 5.94 26.34 21.21
C LEU A 511 6.98 25.20 21.15
N ALA A 512 7.26 24.76 19.94
CA ALA A 512 8.46 24.01 19.57
C ALA A 512 9.10 24.67 18.34
N ASP A 513 10.10 24.02 17.74
CA ASP A 513 10.72 24.49 16.50
C ASP A 513 9.70 24.54 15.35
N GLN A 514 9.62 25.69 14.70
CA GLN A 514 8.70 26.04 13.61
C GLN A 514 9.45 26.39 12.32
N MET A 515 10.77 26.22 12.28
CA MET A 515 11.59 26.56 11.12
C MET A 515 11.23 25.64 9.93
N VAL A 516 10.88 26.25 8.79
CA VAL A 516 10.56 25.56 7.52
C VAL A 516 11.29 26.17 6.33
N ALA A 517 11.92 27.33 6.50
CA ALA A 517 12.54 28.08 5.41
C ALA A 517 14.05 27.80 5.27
N ASP A 518 14.43 26.52 5.23
CA ASP A 518 15.81 26.06 5.18
C ASP A 518 16.26 25.61 3.78
N SER A 519 15.46 25.90 2.75
CA SER A 519 15.63 25.47 1.35
C SER A 519 15.45 23.96 1.11
N SER A 520 14.76 23.26 2.03
CA SER A 520 14.31 21.88 1.85
C SER A 520 12.79 21.84 1.66
N TRP A 521 12.31 20.74 1.09
CA TRP A 521 10.87 20.46 1.05
C TRP A 521 10.35 20.08 2.44
N HIS A 522 9.28 20.75 2.85
CA HIS A 522 8.54 20.43 4.05
C HIS A 522 7.05 20.33 3.75
N HIS A 523 6.38 19.35 4.36
CA HIS A 523 4.92 19.35 4.40
C HIS A 523 4.47 20.13 5.63
N VAL A 524 3.70 21.19 5.41
CA VAL A 524 3.16 22.02 6.49
C VAL A 524 1.66 21.88 6.56
N ALA A 525 1.13 21.83 7.78
CA ALA A 525 -0.31 21.87 7.99
C ALA A 525 -0.67 22.63 9.25
N VAL A 526 -1.82 23.30 9.24
CA VAL A 526 -2.44 23.90 10.42
C VAL A 526 -3.89 23.51 10.51
N SER A 527 -4.31 22.98 11.67
CA SER A 527 -5.71 22.68 11.97
C SER A 527 -6.25 23.59 13.07
N ARG A 528 -7.51 24.02 12.93
CA ARG A 528 -8.23 24.83 13.92
C ARG A 528 -9.54 24.17 14.28
N ASP A 529 -9.68 23.75 15.53
CA ASP A 529 -10.90 23.09 16.02
C ASP A 529 -11.99 24.07 16.49
N SER A 530 -13.20 23.54 16.71
CA SER A 530 -14.35 24.30 17.22
C SER A 530 -14.16 24.81 18.65
N ALA A 531 -13.11 24.39 19.36
CA ALA A 531 -12.71 24.92 20.66
C ALA A 531 -11.72 26.10 20.54
N ASN A 532 -11.46 26.58 19.32
CA ASN A 532 -10.53 27.66 19.01
C ASN A 532 -9.06 27.28 19.30
N THR A 533 -8.72 26.00 19.17
CA THR A 533 -7.35 25.51 19.28
C THR A 533 -6.72 25.40 17.90
N LEU A 534 -5.64 26.13 17.67
CA LEU A 534 -4.77 25.94 16.51
C LEU A 534 -3.71 24.89 16.83
N ARG A 535 -3.44 23.99 15.89
CA ARG A 535 -2.32 23.03 15.94
C ARG A 535 -1.51 23.11 14.66
N PHE A 536 -0.19 23.14 14.82
CA PHE A 536 0.79 23.30 13.75
C PHE A 536 1.55 22.00 13.58
N TYR A 537 1.73 21.59 12.32
CA TYR A 537 2.38 20.35 11.95
C TYR A 537 3.43 20.62 10.87
N ILE A 538 4.59 19.98 11.03
CA ILE A 538 5.69 19.99 10.05
C ILE A 538 6.10 18.53 9.85
N ASP A 539 6.11 18.08 8.60
CA ASP A 539 6.46 16.72 8.17
C ASP A 539 5.65 15.64 8.91
N GLY A 540 4.33 15.85 9.00
CA GLY A 540 3.39 14.97 9.68
C GLY A 540 3.42 15.03 11.21
N GLN A 541 4.36 15.76 11.81
CA GLN A 541 4.54 15.81 13.27
C GLN A 541 3.98 17.09 13.89
N ALA A 542 3.21 16.96 14.96
CA ALA A 542 2.72 18.10 15.73
C ALA A 542 3.86 18.88 16.40
N ARG A 543 3.95 20.18 16.14
CA ARG A 543 5.01 21.06 16.66
C ARG A 543 4.53 22.02 17.71
N SER A 544 3.41 22.70 17.50
CA SER A 544 2.91 23.71 18.44
C SER A 544 1.40 23.74 18.45
N PHE A 545 0.85 24.26 19.53
CA PHE A 545 -0.58 24.52 19.60
C PHE A 545 -0.85 25.81 20.37
N CYS A 546 -1.95 26.47 20.03
CA CYS A 546 -2.41 27.69 20.67
C CYS A 546 -3.89 27.56 21.01
N GLU A 547 -4.25 27.86 22.25
CA GLU A 547 -5.64 27.84 22.73
C GLU A 547 -6.20 29.26 22.81
N GLY A 548 -7.51 29.42 22.59
CA GLY A 548 -8.20 30.71 22.75
C GLY A 548 -7.88 31.71 21.64
N THR A 549 -7.74 31.23 20.40
CA THR A 549 -7.17 31.96 19.25
C THR A 549 -8.10 32.99 18.57
N GLY A 550 -9.08 33.53 19.30
CA GLY A 550 -10.14 34.37 18.71
C GLY A 550 -11.10 33.54 17.85
N ILE A 551 -11.98 34.18 17.06
CA ILE A 551 -12.86 33.52 16.09
C ILE A 551 -12.69 34.26 14.75
N PRO A 552 -12.12 33.62 13.72
CA PRO A 552 -11.96 34.22 12.39
C PRO A 552 -13.28 34.79 11.85
N SER A 553 -13.22 35.94 11.19
CA SER A 553 -14.42 36.52 10.59
C SER A 553 -14.97 35.62 9.47
N SER A 554 -16.26 35.30 9.55
CA SER A 554 -17.00 34.63 8.48
C SER A 554 -17.56 35.60 7.43
N ASN A 555 -17.50 36.91 7.70
CA ASN A 555 -17.98 37.95 6.79
C ASN A 555 -16.87 38.38 5.81
N ASN A 556 -16.42 37.43 5.00
CA ASN A 556 -15.33 37.62 4.04
C ASN A 556 -15.69 36.91 2.74
N PHE A 557 -15.74 37.69 1.66
CA PHE A 557 -16.09 37.27 0.30
C PHE A 557 -14.92 37.37 -0.69
N GLN A 558 -13.70 37.50 -0.17
CA GLN A 558 -12.48 37.59 -0.99
C GLN A 558 -12.16 36.25 -1.66
N ASP A 559 -11.59 36.31 -2.86
CA ASP A 559 -10.98 35.16 -3.51
C ASP A 559 -9.87 34.56 -2.62
N MET A 560 -9.79 33.23 -2.59
CA MET A 560 -8.68 32.56 -1.91
C MET A 560 -7.46 32.59 -2.83
N SER A 561 -6.26 32.64 -2.25
CA SER A 561 -5.01 32.67 -3.01
C SER A 561 -3.97 31.71 -2.47
N ILE A 562 -3.15 31.17 -3.38
CA ILE A 562 -1.94 30.40 -3.07
C ILE A 562 -0.74 31.20 -3.57
N GLY A 563 0.31 31.29 -2.76
CA GLY A 563 1.53 32.04 -3.08
C GLY A 563 1.44 33.56 -2.89
N ALA A 564 0.31 34.10 -2.44
CA ALA A 564 0.12 35.50 -2.06
C ALA A 564 -1.03 35.64 -1.07
N THR A 565 -1.21 36.84 -0.51
CA THR A 565 -2.40 37.20 0.25
C THR A 565 -2.88 38.61 -0.11
N PHE A 566 -4.15 38.90 0.17
CA PHE A 566 -4.71 40.23 0.07
C PHE A 566 -4.73 40.88 1.46
N GLY A 567 -4.19 42.10 1.55
CA GLY A 567 -4.33 42.98 2.71
C GLY A 567 -3.04 43.38 3.43
N THR A 568 -2.92 44.69 3.67
CA THR A 568 -2.35 45.22 4.93
C THR A 568 -3.29 46.26 5.53
N ILE A 569 -4.00 45.91 6.61
CA ILE A 569 -4.70 46.75 7.60
C ILE A 569 -5.05 48.18 7.12
N GLY A 570 -6.21 48.33 6.50
CA GLY A 570 -6.92 49.60 6.27
C GLY A 570 -7.38 49.81 4.82
N PRO A 571 -8.46 50.58 4.58
CA PRO A 571 -9.11 50.63 3.26
C PRO A 571 -8.22 51.27 2.20
N PRO A 572 -8.11 50.68 1.01
CA PRO A 572 -7.52 51.33 -0.14
C PRO A 572 -8.51 52.37 -0.69
N PRO A 573 -8.04 53.48 -1.29
CA PRO A 573 -8.90 54.58 -1.77
C PRO A 573 -9.98 54.17 -2.80
N ASP A 574 -9.76 53.06 -3.50
CA ASP A 574 -10.57 52.58 -4.62
C ASP A 574 -11.28 51.23 -4.33
N GLY A 575 -11.16 50.71 -3.10
CA GLY A 575 -11.92 49.55 -2.62
C GLY A 575 -11.42 48.16 -3.06
N VAL A 576 -10.19 48.03 -3.58
CA VAL A 576 -9.55 46.72 -3.86
C VAL A 576 -8.17 46.71 -3.22
N GLU A 577 -7.90 45.77 -2.33
CA GLU A 577 -6.59 45.60 -1.69
C GLU A 577 -5.60 44.94 -2.66
N PRO A 578 -4.41 45.52 -2.90
CA PRO A 578 -3.41 44.85 -3.74
C PRO A 578 -2.86 43.61 -3.04
N PRO A 579 -2.55 42.54 -3.79
CA PRO A 579 -1.88 41.37 -3.22
C PRO A 579 -0.50 41.73 -2.66
N THR A 580 -0.10 41.01 -1.61
CA THR A 580 1.13 41.19 -0.85
C THR A 580 1.65 39.84 -0.35
N TRP A 581 2.81 39.87 0.30
CA TRP A 581 3.50 38.69 0.86
C TRP A 581 3.69 37.57 -0.17
N PHE A 582 4.02 37.96 -1.39
CA PHE A 582 4.32 37.02 -2.47
C PHE A 582 5.36 36.00 -2.05
N PHE A 583 5.05 34.74 -2.31
CA PHE A 583 5.90 33.61 -1.99
C PHE A 583 7.08 33.56 -2.96
N GLN A 584 8.27 33.27 -2.44
CA GLN A 584 9.46 33.09 -3.26
C GLN A 584 10.03 31.69 -3.02
N GLY A 585 9.73 30.76 -3.92
CA GLY A 585 10.04 29.34 -3.76
C GLY A 585 9.03 28.46 -4.47
N SER A 586 8.94 27.19 -4.06
CA SER A 586 8.01 26.23 -4.63
C SER A 586 6.89 25.88 -3.65
N ILE A 587 5.66 25.72 -4.17
CA ILE A 587 4.50 25.18 -3.44
C ILE A 587 3.94 24.02 -4.24
N ASP A 588 3.56 22.96 -3.54
CA ASP A 588 2.92 21.79 -4.11
C ASP A 588 1.78 21.25 -3.24
N ASP A 589 0.85 20.50 -3.83
CA ASP A 589 -0.22 19.77 -3.13
C ASP A 589 -0.96 20.60 -2.06
N ALA A 590 -1.41 21.80 -2.45
CA ALA A 590 -2.15 22.67 -1.55
C ALA A 590 -3.56 22.11 -1.31
N ALA A 591 -4.01 22.01 -0.05
CA ALA A 591 -5.33 21.49 0.28
C ALA A 591 -5.99 22.21 1.45
N VAL A 592 -7.34 22.21 1.44
CA VAL A 592 -8.19 22.81 2.48
C VAL A 592 -9.31 21.85 2.85
N PHE A 593 -9.54 21.69 4.16
CA PHE A 593 -10.60 20.87 4.74
C PHE A 593 -11.48 21.73 5.64
N ASN A 594 -12.78 21.44 5.73
CA ASN A 594 -13.74 22.11 6.61
C ASN A 594 -13.82 21.50 8.03
N THR A 595 -12.92 20.59 8.34
CA THR A 595 -12.74 20.01 9.68
C THR A 595 -11.35 20.29 10.22
N ALA A 596 -11.16 20.10 11.52
CA ALA A 596 -9.85 20.02 12.13
C ALA A 596 -9.34 18.57 12.09
N LEU A 597 -8.46 18.26 11.15
CA LEU A 597 -7.83 16.95 11.04
C LEU A 597 -7.03 16.58 12.30
N SER A 598 -7.10 15.31 12.69
CA SER A 598 -6.32 14.75 13.80
C SER A 598 -4.83 14.62 13.44
N ALA A 599 -3.97 14.39 14.43
CA ALA A 599 -2.55 14.17 14.18
C ALA A 599 -2.30 12.94 13.28
N GLU A 600 -3.09 11.88 13.44
CA GLU A 600 -3.03 10.67 12.63
C GLU A 600 -3.49 10.93 11.19
N GLN A 601 -4.54 11.72 11.00
CA GLN A 601 -5.00 12.14 9.67
C GLN A 601 -3.97 13.02 8.98
N ILE A 602 -3.32 13.96 9.70
CA ILE A 602 -2.23 14.77 9.16
C ILE A 602 -0.99 13.93 8.82
N LEU A 603 -0.66 12.93 9.64
CA LEU A 603 0.43 12.00 9.33
C LEU A 603 0.12 11.15 8.09
N SER A 604 -1.14 10.71 7.93
CA SER A 604 -1.59 10.04 6.71
C SER A 604 -1.48 10.97 5.51
N LEU A 605 -1.96 12.21 5.62
CA LEU A 605 -1.85 13.24 4.58
C LEU A 605 -0.40 13.47 4.15
N TYR A 606 0.54 13.51 5.10
CA TYR A 606 1.97 13.64 4.82
C TYR A 606 2.56 12.42 4.07
N ASN A 607 2.22 11.20 4.50
CA ASN A 607 2.80 9.97 3.93
C ASN A 607 2.15 9.57 2.61
N ASN A 608 0.86 9.82 2.48
CA ASN A 608 0.00 9.23 1.45
C ASN A 608 -0.68 10.28 0.56
N GLY A 609 -0.47 11.58 0.77
CA GLY A 609 -1.14 12.63 -0.01
C GLY A 609 -2.62 12.83 0.35
N VAL A 610 -3.32 13.64 -0.44
CA VAL A 610 -4.72 14.03 -0.20
C VAL A 610 -5.67 12.99 -0.80
N ASP A 611 -6.50 12.35 0.05
CA ASP A 611 -7.66 11.58 -0.39
C ASP A 611 -8.78 12.52 -0.86
N ILE A 612 -9.07 12.53 -2.16
CA ILE A 612 -10.00 13.52 -2.73
C ILE A 612 -11.47 13.12 -2.58
N ASN A 613 -11.73 11.92 -2.06
CA ASN A 613 -13.06 11.51 -1.62
C ASN A 613 -13.33 11.78 -0.14
N GLN A 614 -12.36 12.34 0.57
CA GLN A 614 -12.54 12.67 1.97
C GLN A 614 -13.68 13.69 2.09
N GLY A 615 -14.79 13.32 2.74
CA GLY A 615 -16.03 14.12 2.70
C GLY A 615 -15.96 15.50 3.37
N ASP A 616 -14.87 15.79 4.07
CA ASP A 616 -14.56 17.10 4.67
C ASP A 616 -13.52 17.90 3.86
N LEU A 617 -13.01 17.36 2.74
CA LEU A 617 -12.16 18.06 1.80
C LEU A 617 -12.98 19.12 1.06
N VAL A 618 -12.47 20.34 1.08
CA VAL A 618 -13.08 21.48 0.39
C VAL A 618 -12.40 21.73 -0.95
N ALA A 619 -11.08 21.57 -1.00
CA ALA A 619 -10.33 21.69 -2.25
C ALA A 619 -8.93 21.08 -2.12
N THR A 620 -8.38 20.60 -3.23
CA THR A 620 -6.98 20.22 -3.37
C THR A 620 -6.44 20.52 -4.76
N TRP A 621 -5.24 21.10 -4.83
CA TRP A 621 -4.57 21.48 -6.06
C TRP A 621 -3.16 20.87 -6.09
N SER A 622 -2.98 19.81 -6.88
CA SER A 622 -1.73 19.01 -6.93
C SER A 622 -0.65 19.57 -7.85
N PHE A 623 -1.02 20.49 -8.74
CA PHE A 623 -0.13 21.08 -9.74
C PHE A 623 0.61 20.12 -10.70
N ASP A 624 0.31 18.82 -10.71
CA ASP A 624 1.00 17.81 -11.53
C ASP A 624 0.57 17.72 -12.99
N THR A 625 -0.70 17.98 -13.30
CA THR A 625 -1.33 17.36 -14.49
C THR A 625 -1.75 18.32 -15.60
N ASP A 626 -1.32 19.58 -15.60
CA ASP A 626 -1.66 20.48 -16.72
C ASP A 626 -0.65 21.62 -16.88
N THR A 627 -0.28 21.97 -18.12
CA THR A 627 0.47 23.21 -18.41
C THR A 627 -0.45 24.40 -18.68
N SER A 628 -1.76 24.19 -18.54
CA SER A 628 -2.77 25.23 -18.76
C SER A 628 -2.83 26.24 -17.62
N GLN A 629 -3.51 27.34 -17.94
CA GLN A 629 -3.84 28.39 -16.99
C GLN A 629 -4.84 27.97 -15.92
N ASN A 630 -5.61 26.92 -16.17
CA ASN A 630 -6.60 26.45 -15.22
C ASN A 630 -5.91 25.54 -14.20
N ILE A 631 -6.15 25.79 -12.92
CA ILE A 631 -5.70 24.95 -11.82
C ILE A 631 -6.90 24.12 -11.36
N PRO A 632 -7.02 22.85 -11.79
CA PRO A 632 -8.13 22.03 -11.36
C PRO A 632 -8.04 21.75 -9.86
N ASP A 633 -9.07 22.14 -9.12
CA ASP A 633 -9.43 21.46 -7.87
C ASP A 633 -9.84 20.03 -8.17
N LEU A 634 -9.17 19.07 -7.55
CA LEU A 634 -9.43 17.64 -7.74
C LEU A 634 -10.52 17.12 -6.78
N SER A 635 -10.96 17.92 -5.81
CA SER A 635 -12.06 17.56 -4.92
C SER A 635 -13.42 17.55 -5.63
N ALA A 636 -14.42 16.92 -5.00
CA ALA A 636 -15.80 16.93 -5.48
C ALA A 636 -16.47 18.32 -5.48
N MET A 637 -15.83 19.35 -4.89
CA MET A 637 -16.40 20.70 -4.80
C MET A 637 -16.04 21.60 -5.99
N GLU A 638 -15.12 21.17 -6.88
CA GLU A 638 -14.74 21.87 -8.12
C GLU A 638 -14.33 23.34 -7.92
N ASN A 639 -13.66 23.65 -6.81
CA ASN A 639 -13.13 24.98 -6.50
C ASN A 639 -11.86 25.30 -7.32
N HIS A 640 -11.96 25.21 -8.65
CA HIS A 640 -10.85 25.42 -9.56
C HIS A 640 -10.28 26.85 -9.46
N GLY A 641 -8.97 26.98 -9.60
CA GLY A 641 -8.26 28.26 -9.65
C GLY A 641 -7.67 28.55 -11.03
N TYR A 642 -6.91 29.64 -11.12
CA TYR A 642 -6.09 29.97 -12.29
C TYR A 642 -4.80 30.66 -11.87
N LEU A 643 -3.78 30.63 -12.72
CA LEU A 643 -2.51 31.31 -12.43
C LEU A 643 -2.67 32.82 -12.61
N GLY A 644 -1.98 33.58 -11.75
CA GLY A 644 -1.90 35.04 -11.85
C GLY A 644 -3.18 35.77 -11.46
N ALA A 645 -3.35 36.96 -12.02
CA ALA A 645 -4.44 37.88 -11.69
C ALA A 645 -5.72 37.67 -12.50
N SER A 646 -5.62 36.96 -13.61
CA SER A 646 -6.73 36.68 -14.51
C SER A 646 -6.51 35.31 -15.16
N PRO A 647 -7.54 34.68 -15.74
CA PRO A 647 -7.38 33.41 -16.44
C PRO A 647 -6.53 33.46 -17.73
N GLU A 648 -5.99 34.63 -18.08
CA GLU A 648 -5.15 34.85 -19.26
C GLU A 648 -3.68 34.71 -18.88
N VAL A 649 -2.89 34.09 -19.76
CA VAL A 649 -1.44 33.95 -19.57
C VAL A 649 -0.77 35.32 -19.58
N ASP A 650 -0.01 35.61 -18.53
CA ASP A 650 0.85 36.79 -18.41
C ASP A 650 2.20 36.46 -17.76
N SER A 651 3.00 37.49 -17.45
CA SER A 651 4.35 37.31 -16.89
C SER A 651 4.38 37.26 -15.37
N ALA A 652 3.24 37.45 -14.71
CA ALA A 652 3.01 37.36 -13.27
C ALA A 652 2.34 36.03 -12.90
N ASP A 653 2.48 35.03 -13.77
CA ASP A 653 2.06 33.66 -13.54
C ASP A 653 3.22 32.85 -12.96
N PRO A 654 3.00 32.10 -11.86
CA PRO A 654 3.99 31.14 -11.40
C PRO A 654 4.30 30.08 -12.48
N ILE A 655 5.53 29.59 -12.47
CA ILE A 655 6.03 28.66 -13.48
C ILE A 655 6.06 27.26 -12.89
N ARG A 656 5.64 26.24 -13.66
CA ARG A 656 5.77 24.84 -13.26
C ARG A 656 7.21 24.33 -13.42
N SER A 657 7.68 23.57 -12.45
CA SER A 657 8.95 22.85 -12.53
C SER A 657 8.78 21.41 -12.13
N ASN A 658 9.38 20.51 -12.89
CA ASN A 658 9.46 19.11 -12.51
C ASN A 658 10.33 18.96 -11.25
N LEU A 659 9.94 18.08 -10.34
CA LEU A 659 10.59 17.87 -9.04
C LEU A 659 11.73 16.85 -9.08
#